data_AF-A0A495VQ81-F1
#
_entry.id   AF-A0A495VQ81-F1
#
_cell.length_a   1.000
_cell.length_b   1.000
_cell.length_c   1.000
_cell.angle_alpha   90.00
_cell.angle_beta   90.00
_cell.angle_gamma   90.00
#
_symmetry.space_group_name_H-M   'P 1'
#
loop_
_entity.id
_entity.type
_entity.pdbx_description
1 polymer ?
#
loop_
_entity_poly.entity_id
_entity_poly.type
_entity_poly.pdbx_seq_one_letter_code
_entity_poly.pdbx_strand_id
1 'polypeptide(L)'
;MNRFLTFACLCLFSTQGFSGTYCNAIPEYLSVGQEYSTRPTECTQSNRPSAICDVTLKRTATLVGRGSSEAILSFNVRTTDTENPHRLKGINIDLKGSTNITDITALKIYSQNTDDRFKPETATLCASVTDISSDNIHIAFDKPLSSGNNYFYIVASVRNNAYEGNCINIRLLSLESTIGFCTLSQNEAGGTTEIILERKLLFAPGDEGSKYYRIPALATAADGSLIMVADKRWTQLNDLPSHIDIVAKRSEDKGKTWSATSIVAGADDDSKGYGDPLLIVDKKTGDILCIYAFGQGLWQSTASDPIRIGLSRSKDNGKTWSPTEDITSQIYGAECKDPVRRNWHGAFAASGRGLQLKDGRLMFVLAVRTPDTRPWGGNLSNYACYSDDGGKTWAVSENAATSAGDEAKLVELNNGNIMMSIRSPKNRTFSISTNRGVNWSKASKNTDLKEPACNGDILNYASILGLRNKSCILHSLPNDTIIRQNVSIAVSYDEGATWPIKKTICPGYSAYSTMTVLPDGTIGIVVEEGKWDKNLPGEDGFSLYFMRFSLDWITNGTDRYALPRYSTYYYQRASLFDILPITSKDIVFLGNSITNGCEWHELLKNKNIKNRGISGDVINGINDRIDEILKGKPSKIFLMAGINDISKGHSIAEITGNIDKLVKKIKKVSPKTKLYLQSLLPVNDYFGKFEEHTSRWQIVVPINEELKKIAKENKLTYVDVYSLFANSSGKMNIQYTNDGLHLLGPAYAMWRDLIKPYVEE
;
A
#
# COMPACT_ATOMS: atom_id res chain seq x y z
N MET A 1 10.07 -49.51 -14.66
CA MET A 1 10.80 -49.14 -15.89
C MET A 1 10.34 -47.76 -16.35
N ASN A 2 11.23 -46.76 -16.26
CA ASN A 2 11.48 -45.65 -17.19
C ASN A 2 10.26 -45.03 -17.93
N ARG A 3 10.01 -43.71 -17.91
CA ARG A 3 10.96 -42.58 -18.03
C ARG A 3 10.31 -41.24 -17.63
N PHE A 4 11.12 -40.43 -16.98
CA PHE A 4 10.97 -39.00 -16.72
C PHE A 4 10.99 -38.16 -18.01
N LEU A 5 10.31 -37.00 -17.99
CA LEU A 5 10.68 -35.80 -18.77
C LEU A 5 10.19 -34.55 -18.02
N THR A 6 11.10 -33.98 -17.24
CA THR A 6 10.96 -32.70 -16.56
C THR A 6 11.64 -31.64 -17.43
N PHE A 7 10.91 -30.62 -17.89
CA PHE A 7 11.50 -29.43 -18.49
C PHE A 7 11.75 -28.39 -17.40
N ALA A 8 13.01 -28.23 -17.00
CA ALA A 8 13.48 -27.16 -16.13
C ALA A 8 13.96 -25.99 -16.99
N CYS A 9 13.32 -24.83 -16.83
CA CYS A 9 13.78 -23.57 -17.42
C CYS A 9 14.72 -22.89 -16.40
N LEU A 10 16.02 -22.92 -16.66
CA LEU A 10 17.02 -22.16 -15.88
C LEU A 10 16.96 -20.68 -16.29
N CYS A 11 16.43 -19.83 -15.42
CA CYS A 11 16.71 -18.39 -15.42
C CYS A 11 17.78 -18.10 -14.37
N LEU A 12 19.03 -17.93 -14.83
CA LEU A 12 20.13 -17.38 -14.05
C LEU A 12 19.98 -15.86 -13.97
N PHE A 13 19.58 -15.33 -12.83
CA PHE A 13 19.80 -13.93 -12.47
C PHE A 13 20.75 -13.85 -11.27
N SER A 14 21.89 -13.20 -11.50
CA SER A 14 22.89 -12.86 -10.49
C SER A 14 22.37 -11.74 -9.60
N THR A 15 22.13 -12.01 -8.33
CA THR A 15 21.92 -11.00 -7.29
C THR A 15 23.18 -10.90 -6.44
N GLN A 16 24.02 -9.90 -6.72
CA GLN A 16 25.01 -9.45 -5.74
C GLN A 16 24.32 -8.50 -4.76
N GLY A 17 24.26 -8.94 -3.50
CA GLY A 17 24.43 -8.10 -2.31
C GLY A 17 23.33 -7.11 -1.95
N PHE A 18 22.29 -7.60 -1.26
CA PHE A 18 21.74 -7.01 -0.02
C PHE A 18 20.85 -8.08 0.62
N SER A 19 21.44 -8.95 1.44
CA SER A 19 20.70 -9.93 2.24
C SER A 19 20.14 -9.23 3.49
N GLY A 20 19.00 -8.55 3.33
CA GLY A 20 18.10 -8.36 4.45
C GLY A 20 17.45 -9.70 4.75
N THR A 21 17.83 -10.34 5.86
CA THR A 21 17.14 -11.53 6.38
C THR A 21 15.74 -11.11 6.81
N TYR A 22 14.77 -11.15 5.89
CA TYR A 22 13.36 -11.12 6.25
C TYR A 22 13.08 -12.35 7.13
N CYS A 23 12.33 -12.17 8.23
CA CYS A 23 12.03 -13.20 9.23
C CYS A 23 11.54 -14.48 8.52
N ASN A 24 12.40 -15.49 8.38
CA ASN A 24 12.00 -16.84 7.98
C ASN A 24 11.08 -17.41 9.07
N ALA A 25 10.10 -18.22 8.70
CA ALA A 25 9.13 -18.81 9.62
C ALA A 25 9.82 -19.51 10.81
N ILE A 26 9.70 -18.93 12.00
CA ILE A 26 10.12 -19.47 13.30
C ILE A 26 8.88 -20.10 13.95
N PRO A 27 8.98 -21.22 14.70
CA PRO A 27 7.83 -22.02 15.12
C PRO A 27 6.75 -21.21 15.85
N GLU A 28 5.49 -21.45 15.49
CA GLU A 28 4.31 -20.85 16.11
C GLU A 28 4.17 -21.30 17.56
N TYR A 29 4.42 -20.39 18.51
CA TYR A 29 3.91 -20.55 19.87
C TYR A 29 3.35 -19.20 20.36
N LEU A 30 2.09 -19.23 20.82
CA LEU A 30 1.14 -18.12 21.05
C LEU A 30 0.68 -17.36 19.78
N SER A 31 -0.50 -17.71 19.25
CA SER A 31 -1.26 -16.81 18.37
C SER A 31 -1.78 -15.62 19.18
N VAL A 32 -1.95 -14.46 18.55
CA VAL A 32 -2.49 -13.26 19.23
C VAL A 32 -3.85 -13.58 19.84
N GLY A 33 -4.04 -13.19 21.11
CA GLY A 33 -5.28 -13.38 21.84
C GLY A 33 -5.50 -14.79 22.42
N GLN A 34 -4.67 -15.79 22.12
CA GLN A 34 -4.72 -17.08 22.82
C GLN A 34 -4.03 -16.99 24.18
N GLU A 35 -4.64 -17.65 25.17
CA GLU A 35 -4.17 -17.74 26.54
C GLU A 35 -3.55 -19.11 26.81
N TYR A 36 -2.38 -19.12 27.43
CA TYR A 36 -1.65 -20.33 27.80
C TYR A 36 -1.45 -20.31 29.31
N SER A 37 -1.97 -21.32 29.99
CA SER A 37 -1.84 -21.48 31.44
C SER A 37 -0.67 -22.41 31.73
N THR A 38 0.18 -22.00 32.66
CA THR A 38 1.29 -22.81 33.14
C THR A 38 1.28 -22.83 34.66
N ARG A 39 1.46 -24.02 35.23
CA ARG A 39 1.55 -24.19 36.69
C ARG A 39 3.00 -24.01 37.13
N PRO A 40 3.26 -23.27 38.23
CA PRO A 40 4.59 -23.14 38.80
C PRO A 40 5.22 -24.52 39.06
N THR A 41 6.40 -24.78 38.49
CA THR A 41 7.07 -26.10 38.58
C THR A 41 7.94 -26.23 39.83
N GLU A 42 8.47 -25.13 40.37
CA GLU A 42 9.21 -25.09 41.64
C GLU A 42 8.97 -23.74 42.34
N CYS A 43 8.33 -23.73 43.52
CA CYS A 43 8.43 -22.63 44.48
C CYS A 43 9.41 -23.10 45.57
N THR A 44 10.68 -22.70 45.49
CA THR A 44 11.70 -23.15 46.43
C THR A 44 11.61 -22.39 47.76
N GLN A 45 10.61 -22.70 48.58
CA GLN A 45 10.73 -22.68 50.05
C GLN A 45 9.60 -23.50 50.71
N SER A 46 10.02 -24.31 51.68
CA SER A 46 9.27 -25.38 52.35
C SER A 46 7.92 -24.96 52.99
N ASN A 47 6.90 -25.80 52.76
CA ASN A 47 5.71 -26.01 53.61
C ASN A 47 4.68 -24.86 53.78
N ARG A 48 4.20 -24.24 52.70
CA ARG A 48 2.86 -23.61 52.67
C ARG A 48 2.14 -23.90 51.35
N PRO A 49 0.79 -24.01 51.32
CA PRO A 49 0.04 -24.10 50.08
C PRO A 49 0.39 -22.91 49.17
N SER A 50 0.72 -23.18 47.91
CA SER A 50 1.17 -22.21 46.92
C SER A 50 0.17 -21.05 46.75
N ALA A 51 0.53 -19.85 47.18
CA ALA A 51 -0.37 -18.69 47.09
C ALA A 51 -0.57 -18.18 45.65
N ILE A 52 0.40 -18.42 44.75
CA ILE A 52 0.24 -18.28 43.30
C ILE A 52 -0.16 -19.66 42.76
N CYS A 53 -1.37 -19.77 42.21
CA CYS A 53 -1.91 -21.06 41.79
C CYS A 53 -1.83 -21.28 40.26
N ASP A 54 -1.75 -20.19 39.48
CA ASP A 54 -1.70 -20.24 38.03
C ASP A 54 -1.07 -18.95 37.47
N VAL A 55 -0.33 -19.09 36.37
CA VAL A 55 0.16 -17.96 35.57
C VAL A 55 -0.32 -18.17 34.14
N THR A 56 -1.10 -17.22 33.63
CA THR A 56 -1.61 -17.25 32.26
C THR A 56 -0.88 -16.21 31.41
N LEU A 57 -0.41 -16.59 30.22
CA LEU A 57 0.28 -15.73 29.27
C LEU A 57 -0.58 -15.48 28.05
N LYS A 58 -0.56 -14.25 27.54
CA LYS A 58 -1.30 -13.85 26.33
C LYS A 58 -0.45 -12.92 25.47
N ARG A 59 -0.29 -13.29 24.21
CA ARG A 59 0.35 -12.43 23.22
C ARG A 59 -0.64 -11.34 22.79
N THR A 60 -0.26 -10.08 22.94
CA THR A 60 -1.16 -8.94 22.73
C THR A 60 -1.12 -8.39 21.32
N ALA A 61 -0.01 -8.56 20.59
CA ALA A 61 0.13 -8.07 19.21
C ALA A 61 1.08 -8.93 18.36
N THR A 62 0.89 -8.90 17.03
CA THR A 62 1.84 -9.46 16.04
C THR A 62 2.68 -8.40 15.36
N LEU A 63 2.21 -7.17 15.33
CA LEU A 63 2.88 -6.01 14.76
C LEU A 63 3.02 -4.93 15.83
N VAL A 64 4.06 -4.11 15.74
CA VAL A 64 4.27 -2.94 16.62
C VAL A 64 4.79 -1.76 15.81
N GLY A 65 4.27 -0.55 16.06
CA GLY A 65 4.71 0.67 15.38
C GLY A 65 6.03 1.23 15.92
N ARG A 66 6.78 1.94 15.09
CA ARG A 66 7.96 2.72 15.52
C ARG A 66 7.55 3.86 16.46
N GLY A 67 8.36 4.14 17.47
CA GLY A 67 8.07 5.20 18.44
C GLY A 67 6.88 4.88 19.37
N SER A 68 6.26 3.71 19.22
CA SER A 68 5.12 3.30 20.02
C SER A 68 5.58 2.72 21.37
N SER A 69 4.65 2.68 22.33
CA SER A 69 4.75 1.91 23.57
C SER A 69 3.53 1.00 23.63
N GLU A 70 3.59 -0.14 22.95
CA GLU A 70 2.51 -1.14 22.94
C GLU A 70 2.87 -2.35 23.81
N ALA A 71 1.84 -2.92 24.45
CA ALA A 71 2.00 -4.21 25.11
C ALA A 71 2.34 -5.26 24.05
N ILE A 72 3.39 -6.04 24.30
CA ILE A 72 3.83 -7.15 23.45
C ILE A 72 3.38 -8.49 24.04
N LEU A 73 3.44 -8.59 25.38
CA LEU A 73 3.06 -9.75 26.15
C LEU A 73 2.30 -9.28 27.38
N SER A 74 1.20 -9.95 27.72
CA SER A 74 0.55 -9.82 29.02
C SER A 74 0.64 -11.13 29.79
N PHE A 75 0.59 -11.03 31.12
CA PHE A 75 0.51 -12.16 32.01
C PHE A 75 -0.43 -11.89 33.17
N ASN A 76 -1.24 -12.89 33.52
CA ASN A 76 -2.12 -12.88 34.69
C ASN A 76 -1.50 -13.76 35.78
N VAL A 77 -1.39 -13.22 36.99
CA VAL A 77 -0.99 -13.97 38.19
C VAL A 77 -2.23 -14.23 39.03
N ARG A 78 -2.70 -15.47 39.05
CA ARG A 78 -3.85 -15.86 39.87
C ARG A 78 -3.40 -16.26 41.26
N THR A 79 -4.00 -15.66 42.28
CA THR A 79 -3.72 -15.97 43.69
C THR A 79 -4.97 -16.46 44.44
N THR A 80 -4.78 -17.30 45.44
CA THR A 80 -5.87 -17.88 46.27
C THR A 80 -5.86 -17.42 47.72
N ASP A 81 -4.83 -16.67 48.15
CA ASP A 81 -4.64 -16.31 49.55
C ASP A 81 -5.46 -15.04 49.92
N THR A 82 -6.09 -15.06 51.10
CA THR A 82 -6.96 -14.00 51.61
C THR A 82 -6.39 -13.27 52.82
N GLU A 83 -5.31 -13.78 53.43
CA GLU A 83 -4.87 -13.31 54.76
C GLU A 83 -3.56 -12.51 54.77
N ASN A 84 -2.73 -12.57 53.72
CA ASN A 84 -1.52 -11.73 53.58
C ASN A 84 -1.30 -11.29 52.13
N PRO A 85 -1.06 -9.99 51.84
CA PRO A 85 -0.80 -9.53 50.48
C PRO A 85 0.58 -9.99 50.01
N HIS A 86 0.62 -11.09 49.26
CA HIS A 86 1.80 -11.52 48.52
C HIS A 86 2.24 -10.42 47.56
N ARG A 87 3.54 -10.27 47.35
CA ARG A 87 4.08 -9.21 46.49
C ARG A 87 4.91 -9.82 45.38
N LEU A 88 4.69 -9.32 44.17
CA LEU A 88 5.55 -9.58 43.03
C LEU A 88 6.71 -8.59 43.09
N LYS A 89 7.93 -9.12 43.22
CA LYS A 89 9.19 -8.39 43.42
C LYS A 89 9.98 -8.17 42.13
N GLY A 90 9.62 -8.89 41.07
CA GLY A 90 10.27 -8.71 39.79
C GLY A 90 9.91 -9.82 38.81
N ILE A 91 10.44 -9.69 37.61
CA ILE A 91 10.37 -10.70 36.57
C ILE A 91 11.72 -10.87 35.90
N ASN A 92 11.98 -12.07 35.39
CA ASN A 92 13.08 -12.32 34.47
C ASN A 92 12.51 -12.57 33.08
N ILE A 93 13.05 -11.86 32.10
CA ILE A 93 12.68 -11.98 30.70
C ILE A 93 13.90 -12.26 29.83
N ASP A 94 13.64 -12.81 28.65
CA ASP A 94 14.65 -13.04 27.62
C ASP A 94 14.18 -12.51 26.26
N LEU A 95 15.07 -11.79 25.58
CA LEU A 95 14.85 -11.18 24.27
C LEU A 95 15.43 -11.99 23.10
N LYS A 96 16.07 -13.14 23.37
CA LYS A 96 16.69 -14.00 22.35
C LYS A 96 15.68 -14.33 21.25
N GLY A 97 16.11 -14.15 19.99
CA GLY A 97 15.24 -14.27 18.82
C GLY A 97 14.74 -12.94 18.27
N SER A 98 14.97 -11.83 18.99
CA SER A 98 14.84 -10.48 18.40
C SER A 98 15.91 -10.28 17.31
N THR A 99 15.56 -9.57 16.24
CA THR A 99 16.49 -9.24 15.16
C THR A 99 17.59 -8.28 15.63
N ASN A 100 17.19 -7.27 16.42
CA ASN A 100 18.10 -6.28 16.99
C ASN A 100 17.51 -5.74 18.30
N ILE A 101 18.04 -6.17 19.44
CA ILE A 101 17.56 -5.73 20.77
C ILE A 101 17.70 -4.22 20.99
N THR A 102 18.61 -3.55 20.26
CA THR A 102 18.80 -2.09 20.37
C THR A 102 17.67 -1.28 19.72
N ASP A 103 16.78 -1.93 18.97
CA ASP A 103 15.53 -1.33 18.50
C ASP A 103 14.53 -1.10 19.64
N ILE A 104 14.71 -1.78 20.78
CA ILE A 104 13.94 -1.58 22.01
C ILE A 104 14.66 -0.53 22.86
N THR A 105 14.08 0.66 22.99
CA THR A 105 14.68 1.75 23.79
C THR A 105 14.34 1.63 25.26
N ALA A 106 13.19 1.01 25.57
CA ALA A 106 12.78 0.72 26.94
C ALA A 106 11.81 -0.45 27.01
N LEU A 107 11.85 -1.18 28.12
CA LEU A 107 10.85 -2.16 28.53
C LEU A 107 10.16 -1.66 29.78
N LYS A 108 8.82 -1.58 29.74
CA LYS A 108 8.00 -1.08 30.84
C LYS A 108 7.04 -2.17 31.30
N ILE A 109 6.91 -2.31 32.62
CA ILE A 109 5.97 -3.24 33.24
C ILE A 109 4.82 -2.43 33.80
N TYR A 110 3.61 -2.74 33.36
CA TYR A 110 2.39 -2.13 33.87
C TYR A 110 1.53 -3.16 34.58
N SER A 111 0.75 -2.74 35.57
CA SER A 111 -0.28 -3.56 36.24
C SER A 111 -1.67 -2.93 36.12
N GLN A 112 -2.70 -3.77 36.02
CA GLN A 112 -4.11 -3.38 35.98
C GLN A 112 -4.97 -4.43 36.70
N ASN A 113 -5.76 -4.03 37.70
CA ASN A 113 -6.39 -4.98 38.62
C ASN A 113 -7.72 -5.58 38.10
N THR A 114 -8.36 -4.95 37.10
CA THR A 114 -9.76 -5.27 36.73
C THR A 114 -9.98 -5.53 35.24
N ASP A 115 -8.94 -5.44 34.42
CA ASP A 115 -9.07 -5.45 32.96
C ASP A 115 -7.91 -6.25 32.35
N ASP A 116 -8.25 -7.19 31.48
CA ASP A 116 -7.30 -8.02 30.72
C ASP A 116 -6.81 -7.32 29.44
N ARG A 117 -7.37 -6.14 29.12
CA ARG A 117 -6.90 -5.22 28.08
C ARG A 117 -5.96 -4.16 28.67
N PHE A 118 -4.82 -3.98 28.01
CA PHE A 118 -3.87 -2.92 28.35
C PHE A 118 -4.46 -1.54 28.03
N LYS A 119 -4.63 -0.70 29.06
CA LYS A 119 -5.04 0.70 28.93
C LYS A 119 -3.98 1.62 29.55
N PRO A 120 -3.08 2.22 28.75
CA PRO A 120 -1.96 2.99 29.29
C PRO A 120 -2.40 4.16 30.18
N GLU A 121 -3.58 4.73 29.95
CA GLU A 121 -4.17 5.81 30.73
C GLU A 121 -4.63 5.40 32.14
N THR A 122 -5.00 4.14 32.37
CA THR A 122 -5.44 3.63 33.69
C THR A 122 -4.45 2.65 34.32
N ALA A 123 -3.50 2.13 33.55
CA ALA A 123 -2.54 1.17 34.03
C ALA A 123 -1.47 1.83 34.91
N THR A 124 -1.08 1.15 35.99
CA THR A 124 -0.02 1.61 36.89
C THR A 124 1.33 1.13 36.38
N LEU A 125 2.26 2.03 36.09
CA LEU A 125 3.66 1.68 35.78
C LEU A 125 4.35 1.12 37.04
N CYS A 126 4.79 -0.14 36.97
CA CYS A 126 5.51 -0.83 38.04
C CYS A 126 7.02 -0.66 37.94
N ALA A 127 7.58 -0.76 36.72
CA ALA A 127 9.00 -0.61 36.45
C ALA A 127 9.26 -0.20 35.00
N SER A 128 10.45 0.36 34.77
CA SER A 128 10.97 0.68 33.43
C SER A 128 12.47 0.41 33.41
N VAL A 129 12.94 -0.26 32.37
CA VAL A 129 14.37 -0.45 32.08
C VAL A 129 14.66 0.18 30.72
N THR A 130 15.73 0.99 30.65
CA THR A 130 16.22 1.62 29.42
C THR A 130 17.53 0.99 28.97
N ASP A 131 18.02 1.39 27.79
CA ASP A 131 19.37 1.03 27.31
C ASP A 131 19.61 -0.48 27.22
N ILE A 132 18.66 -1.17 26.58
CA ILE A 132 18.64 -2.61 26.40
C ILE A 132 19.92 -3.07 25.68
N SER A 133 20.76 -3.83 26.40
CA SER A 133 22.08 -4.26 25.95
C SER A 133 22.36 -5.76 26.16
N SER A 134 21.45 -6.48 26.82
CA SER A 134 21.51 -7.93 27.02
C SER A 134 20.17 -8.58 26.69
N ASP A 135 20.22 -9.84 26.25
CA ASP A 135 19.01 -10.63 25.98
C ASP A 135 18.26 -10.96 27.28
N ASN A 136 18.99 -11.40 28.31
CA ASN A 136 18.43 -11.70 29.63
C ASN A 136 18.35 -10.44 30.46
N ILE A 137 17.16 -10.13 30.97
CA ILE A 137 16.90 -8.91 31.73
C ILE A 137 16.11 -9.27 32.98
N HIS A 138 16.64 -8.88 34.13
CA HIS A 138 15.91 -8.86 35.38
C HIS A 138 15.26 -7.48 35.55
N ILE A 139 13.95 -7.45 35.78
CA ILE A 139 13.19 -6.22 36.02
C ILE A 139 12.60 -6.29 37.43
N ALA A 140 13.23 -5.61 38.38
CA ALA A 140 12.76 -5.49 39.76
C ALA A 140 11.63 -4.46 39.89
N PHE A 141 10.62 -4.77 40.70
CA PHE A 141 9.57 -3.84 41.12
C PHE A 141 8.94 -4.33 42.43
N ASP A 142 7.91 -3.66 42.95
CA ASP A 142 7.25 -4.14 44.16
C ASP A 142 5.74 -3.90 44.13
N LYS A 143 4.99 -4.91 43.69
CA LYS A 143 3.54 -4.82 43.49
C LYS A 143 2.79 -5.80 44.41
N PRO A 144 1.91 -5.33 45.30
CA PRO A 144 1.01 -6.23 46.03
C PRO A 144 0.02 -6.90 45.08
N LEU A 145 -0.21 -8.19 45.31
CA LEU A 145 -1.19 -9.01 44.60
C LEU A 145 -2.49 -9.05 45.41
N SER A 146 -3.61 -8.92 44.71
CA SER A 146 -4.96 -9.15 45.26
C SER A 146 -5.36 -10.61 45.07
N SER A 147 -6.29 -11.09 45.91
CA SER A 147 -6.93 -12.39 45.71
C SER A 147 -7.63 -12.43 44.35
N GLY A 148 -7.51 -13.53 43.61
CA GLY A 148 -7.99 -13.63 42.24
C GLY A 148 -6.96 -13.23 41.19
N ASN A 149 -7.40 -12.60 40.10
CA ASN A 149 -6.57 -12.27 38.94
C ASN A 149 -5.79 -10.96 39.16
N ASN A 150 -4.55 -10.93 38.68
CA ASN A 150 -3.67 -9.76 38.71
C ASN A 150 -3.01 -9.64 37.33
N TYR A 151 -3.43 -8.66 36.52
CA TYR A 151 -2.93 -8.52 35.16
C TYR A 151 -1.71 -7.60 35.09
N PHE A 152 -0.72 -8.04 34.33
CA PHE A 152 0.50 -7.32 34.03
C PHE A 152 0.78 -7.28 32.53
N TYR A 153 1.47 -6.24 32.08
CA TYR A 153 1.78 -6.00 30.67
C TYR A 153 3.25 -5.63 30.51
N ILE A 154 3.92 -6.33 29.58
CA ILE A 154 5.28 -6.01 29.15
C ILE A 154 5.18 -5.18 27.87
N VAL A 155 5.53 -3.91 28.01
CA VAL A 155 5.41 -2.89 26.97
C VAL A 155 6.79 -2.56 26.43
N ALA A 156 6.97 -2.69 25.12
CA ALA A 156 8.21 -2.31 24.45
C ALA A 156 8.08 -0.90 23.84
N SER A 157 9.04 -0.03 24.15
CA SER A 157 9.22 1.25 23.46
C SER A 157 10.13 1.04 22.26
N VAL A 158 9.61 1.25 21.04
CA VAL A 158 10.34 0.97 19.80
C VAL A 158 11.03 2.23 19.28
N ARG A 159 12.29 2.10 18.85
CA ARG A 159 13.07 3.20 18.31
C ARG A 159 12.43 3.77 17.03
N ASN A 160 12.41 5.10 16.89
CA ASN A 160 11.80 5.79 15.75
C ASN A 160 12.38 5.42 14.37
N ASN A 161 13.64 4.98 14.33
CA ASN A 161 14.34 4.57 13.10
C ASN A 161 14.65 3.06 13.05
N ALA A 162 14.03 2.25 13.93
CA ALA A 162 14.13 0.79 13.86
C ALA A 162 13.74 0.29 12.47
N TYR A 163 14.45 -0.70 11.92
CA TYR A 163 14.19 -1.17 10.56
C TYR A 163 12.79 -1.83 10.47
N GLU A 164 12.05 -1.51 9.41
CA GLU A 164 10.71 -2.09 9.19
C GLU A 164 10.87 -3.56 8.77
N GLY A 165 10.26 -4.47 9.50
CA GLY A 165 10.45 -5.92 9.36
C GLY A 165 11.39 -6.54 10.40
N ASN A 166 12.08 -5.74 11.23
CA ASN A 166 12.79 -6.29 12.38
C ASN A 166 11.80 -6.89 13.39
N CYS A 167 12.17 -7.99 14.02
CA CYS A 167 11.34 -8.75 14.94
C CYS A 167 11.78 -8.47 16.40
N ILE A 168 10.83 -8.21 17.30
CA ILE A 168 11.00 -8.16 18.77
C ILE A 168 10.46 -9.46 19.35
N ASN A 169 11.29 -10.20 20.09
CA ASN A 169 10.86 -11.36 20.86
C ASN A 169 10.96 -11.05 22.35
N ILE A 170 9.93 -11.35 23.13
CA ILE A 170 9.95 -11.23 24.59
C ILE A 170 9.42 -12.52 25.17
N ARG A 171 10.22 -13.15 26.04
CA ARG A 171 9.84 -14.35 26.78
C ARG A 171 9.84 -14.07 28.27
N LEU A 172 8.76 -14.41 28.97
CA LEU A 172 8.73 -14.40 30.43
C LEU A 172 9.30 -15.72 30.95
N LEU A 173 10.44 -15.66 31.65
CA LEU A 173 11.14 -16.84 32.15
C LEU A 173 10.70 -17.22 33.57
N SER A 174 10.57 -16.22 34.44
CA SER A 174 10.21 -16.46 35.84
C SER A 174 9.63 -15.22 36.51
N LEU A 175 8.86 -15.44 37.56
CA LEU A 175 8.37 -14.42 38.49
C LEU A 175 9.19 -14.48 39.79
N GLU A 176 9.57 -13.33 40.35
CA GLU A 176 10.13 -13.23 41.69
C GLU A 176 9.06 -12.70 42.65
N SER A 177 8.82 -13.39 43.75
CA SER A 177 7.80 -13.01 44.73
C SER A 177 8.32 -13.10 46.15
N THR A 178 7.57 -12.56 47.11
CA THR A 178 7.87 -12.69 48.55
C THR A 178 7.90 -14.12 49.07
N ILE A 179 7.40 -15.10 48.30
CA ILE A 179 7.39 -16.53 48.64
C ILE A 179 8.40 -17.35 47.82
N GLY A 180 9.23 -16.71 46.99
CA GLY A 180 10.27 -17.35 46.18
C GLY A 180 10.15 -17.09 44.67
N PHE A 181 11.01 -17.75 43.91
CA PHE A 181 11.00 -17.74 42.44
C PHE A 181 9.98 -18.74 41.91
N CYS A 182 9.29 -18.35 40.85
CA CYS A 182 8.38 -19.21 40.08
C CYS A 182 8.90 -19.25 38.63
N THR A 183 9.52 -20.38 38.25
CA THR A 183 9.99 -20.62 36.88
C THR A 183 8.84 -21.07 35.99
N LEU A 184 8.73 -20.49 34.80
CA LEU A 184 7.74 -20.84 33.79
C LEU A 184 8.31 -21.86 32.80
N SER A 185 7.48 -22.76 32.29
CA SER A 185 7.93 -23.77 31.31
C SER A 185 8.38 -23.07 30.00
N GLN A 186 9.58 -23.42 29.48
CA GLN A 186 10.20 -22.69 28.35
C GLN A 186 9.45 -22.79 27.01
N ASN A 187 8.54 -23.76 26.87
CA ASN A 187 7.89 -24.05 25.59
C ASN A 187 6.70 -23.12 25.26
N GLU A 188 6.27 -22.26 26.18
CA GLU A 188 4.90 -21.72 26.15
C GLU A 188 4.78 -20.19 26.12
N ALA A 189 5.88 -19.43 26.02
CA ALA A 189 5.86 -18.03 26.44
C ALA A 189 6.55 -17.00 25.53
N GLY A 190 6.58 -17.17 24.20
CA GLY A 190 6.98 -16.06 23.33
C GLY A 190 6.76 -16.27 21.84
N GLY A 191 6.37 -15.18 21.17
CA GLY A 191 6.26 -15.06 19.72
C GLY A 191 6.86 -13.75 19.24
N THR A 192 7.37 -13.73 18.01
CA THR A 192 8.07 -12.58 17.43
C THR A 192 7.11 -11.52 16.91
N THR A 193 7.15 -10.32 17.46
CA THR A 193 6.36 -9.16 17.01
C THR A 193 7.15 -8.34 16.00
N GLU A 194 6.62 -8.15 14.80
CA GLU A 194 7.31 -7.48 13.71
C GLU A 194 7.13 -5.95 13.80
N ILE A 195 8.20 -5.19 13.60
CA ILE A 195 8.18 -3.73 13.62
C ILE A 195 7.66 -3.22 12.27
N ILE A 196 6.60 -2.42 12.31
CA ILE A 196 6.07 -1.66 11.17
C ILE A 196 6.20 -0.15 11.38
N LEU A 197 5.86 0.67 10.39
CA LEU A 197 6.04 2.12 10.51
C LEU A 197 5.15 2.73 11.58
N GLU A 198 3.89 2.31 11.67
CA GLU A 198 2.94 2.79 12.67
C GLU A 198 1.91 1.71 13.01
N ARG A 199 1.52 1.65 14.29
CA ARG A 199 0.36 0.88 14.76
C ARG A 199 -0.29 1.68 15.88
N LYS A 200 -1.61 1.87 15.79
CA LYS A 200 -2.36 2.68 16.74
C LYS A 200 -3.77 2.17 16.93
N LEU A 201 -4.13 1.85 18.16
CA LEU A 201 -5.53 1.64 18.55
C LEU A 201 -6.31 2.96 18.42
N LEU A 202 -7.39 2.96 17.65
CA LEU A 202 -8.27 4.13 17.47
C LEU A 202 -9.48 4.05 18.39
N PHE A 203 -10.11 2.88 18.44
CA PHE A 203 -11.29 2.60 19.25
C PHE A 203 -11.29 1.13 19.68
N ALA A 204 -11.66 0.87 20.93
CA ALA A 204 -11.98 -0.46 21.43
C ALA A 204 -13.38 -0.49 22.06
N PRO A 205 -13.97 -1.69 22.25
CA PRO A 205 -15.21 -1.85 22.99
C PRO A 205 -15.15 -1.16 24.36
N GLY A 206 -16.18 -0.37 24.68
CA GLY A 206 -16.32 0.40 25.92
C GLY A 206 -15.73 1.81 25.90
N ASP A 207 -14.91 2.14 24.89
CA ASP A 207 -14.30 3.47 24.81
C ASP A 207 -15.38 4.55 24.53
N GLU A 208 -15.23 5.71 25.16
CA GLU A 208 -16.14 6.87 25.01
C GLU A 208 -17.64 6.52 25.19
N GLY A 209 -17.93 5.56 26.08
CA GLY A 209 -19.28 5.15 26.47
C GLY A 209 -20.01 4.24 25.48
N SER A 210 -19.41 3.91 24.33
CA SER A 210 -20.00 2.98 23.36
C SER A 210 -19.52 1.57 23.59
N LYS A 211 -20.45 0.62 23.56
CA LYS A 211 -20.13 -0.79 23.73
C LYS A 211 -19.30 -1.33 22.57
N TYR A 212 -19.52 -0.88 21.33
CA TYR A 212 -18.82 -1.42 20.16
C TYR A 212 -18.55 -0.37 19.07
N TYR A 213 -17.47 -0.58 18.33
CA TYR A 213 -17.12 0.19 17.14
C TYR A 213 -16.92 -0.74 15.96
N ARG A 214 -17.39 -0.33 14.77
CA ARG A 214 -17.31 -1.16 13.56
C ARG A 214 -17.20 -0.33 12.29
N ILE A 215 -17.01 -1.02 11.17
CA ILE A 215 -17.19 -0.52 9.81
C ILE A 215 -16.31 0.70 9.50
N PRO A 216 -14.97 0.53 9.46
CA PRO A 216 -14.07 1.64 9.21
C PRO A 216 -14.09 2.09 7.75
N ALA A 217 -13.98 3.39 7.55
CA ALA A 217 -13.65 4.05 6.29
C ALA A 217 -12.45 4.99 6.49
N LEU A 218 -11.52 5.00 5.53
CA LEU A 218 -10.26 5.75 5.63
C LEU A 218 -9.95 6.51 4.34
N ALA A 219 -9.54 7.76 4.47
CA ALA A 219 -9.10 8.59 3.36
C ALA A 219 -7.86 9.41 3.72
N THR A 220 -7.06 9.74 2.71
CA THR A 220 -6.05 10.80 2.77
C THR A 220 -6.63 12.06 2.15
N ALA A 221 -6.78 13.12 2.93
CA ALA A 221 -7.28 14.42 2.49
C ALA A 221 -6.27 15.15 1.59
N ALA A 222 -6.69 16.25 0.97
CA ALA A 222 -5.87 17.02 0.04
C ALA A 222 -4.60 17.62 0.69
N ASP A 223 -4.65 17.93 2.00
CA ASP A 223 -3.50 18.39 2.79
C ASP A 223 -2.57 17.26 3.26
N GLY A 224 -2.88 16.00 2.91
CA GLY A 224 -2.14 14.82 3.36
C GLY A 224 -2.55 14.30 4.74
N SER A 225 -3.50 14.94 5.43
CA SER A 225 -4.05 14.41 6.68
C SER A 225 -4.88 13.14 6.44
N LEU A 226 -4.92 12.27 7.44
CA LEU A 226 -5.74 11.05 7.42
C LEU A 226 -7.07 11.30 8.12
N ILE A 227 -8.16 10.86 7.52
CA ILE A 227 -9.52 10.89 8.07
C ILE A 227 -10.03 9.47 8.17
N MET A 228 -10.35 9.04 9.39
CA MET A 228 -11.01 7.78 9.66
C MET A 228 -12.42 8.08 10.16
N VAL A 229 -13.40 7.37 9.60
CA VAL A 229 -14.77 7.33 10.14
C VAL A 229 -15.18 5.89 10.44
N ALA A 230 -16.09 5.71 11.39
CA ALA A 230 -16.57 4.41 11.83
C ALA A 230 -17.97 4.49 12.45
N ASP A 231 -18.65 3.35 12.53
CA ASP A 231 -19.84 3.17 13.34
C ASP A 231 -19.45 3.21 14.83
N LYS A 232 -20.13 4.06 15.60
CA LYS A 232 -20.19 4.01 17.07
C LYS A 232 -21.51 3.36 17.46
N ARG A 233 -21.48 2.09 17.86
CA ARG A 233 -22.67 1.30 18.22
C ARG A 233 -22.83 1.31 19.74
N TRP A 234 -23.82 2.03 20.24
CA TRP A 234 -23.87 2.41 21.66
C TRP A 234 -24.05 1.22 22.61
N THR A 235 -25.03 0.35 22.34
CA THR A 235 -25.48 -0.66 23.32
C THR A 235 -25.40 -2.08 22.81
N GLN A 236 -25.50 -2.28 21.50
CA GLN A 236 -25.61 -3.58 20.86
C GLN A 236 -24.68 -3.67 19.66
N LEU A 237 -24.33 -4.89 19.30
CA LEU A 237 -23.44 -5.13 18.18
C LEU A 237 -24.19 -5.00 16.85
N ASN A 238 -25.51 -5.20 16.83
CA ASN A 238 -26.40 -5.29 15.66
C ASN A 238 -26.21 -4.20 14.57
N ASP A 239 -26.60 -4.55 13.34
CA ASP A 239 -26.69 -3.60 12.22
C ASP A 239 -27.96 -2.74 12.31
N LEU A 240 -28.12 -1.79 11.39
CA LEU A 240 -29.32 -0.94 11.31
C LEU A 240 -30.62 -1.77 11.18
N PRO A 241 -31.72 -1.37 11.84
CA PRO A 241 -31.85 -0.16 12.66
C PRO A 241 -31.34 -0.41 14.10
N SER A 242 -30.53 0.53 14.61
CA SER A 242 -30.04 0.55 15.99
C SER A 242 -29.43 1.94 16.28
N HIS A 243 -29.18 2.28 17.55
CA HIS A 243 -28.52 3.52 17.94
C HIS A 243 -27.03 3.45 17.55
N ILE A 244 -26.76 3.95 16.34
CA ILE A 244 -25.44 4.00 15.72
C ILE A 244 -25.20 5.44 15.25
N ASP A 245 -24.05 5.98 15.61
CA ASP A 245 -23.53 7.24 15.08
C ASP A 245 -22.38 6.98 14.11
N ILE A 246 -22.18 7.88 13.15
CA ILE A 246 -20.94 7.96 12.40
C ILE A 246 -20.00 8.92 13.11
N VAL A 247 -18.87 8.41 13.58
CA VAL A 247 -17.83 9.19 14.26
C VAL A 247 -16.58 9.31 13.41
N ALA A 248 -15.81 10.37 13.61
CA ALA A 248 -14.58 10.65 12.89
C ALA A 248 -13.40 10.96 13.84
N LYS A 249 -12.21 10.48 13.46
CA LYS A 249 -10.91 10.93 13.99
C LYS A 249 -10.02 11.39 12.82
N ARG A 250 -9.18 12.38 13.08
CA ARG A 250 -8.24 12.95 12.10
C ARG A 250 -6.80 12.91 12.60
N SER A 251 -5.84 12.64 11.70
CA SER A 251 -4.40 12.67 11.99
C SER A 251 -3.64 13.55 10.99
N GLU A 252 -2.77 14.41 11.51
CA GLU A 252 -1.91 15.31 10.71
C GLU A 252 -0.46 14.81 10.58
N ASP A 253 -0.13 13.73 11.28
CA ASP A 253 1.25 13.24 11.47
C ASP A 253 1.43 11.79 11.01
N LYS A 254 0.66 11.41 9.97
CA LYS A 254 0.70 10.08 9.34
C LYS A 254 0.26 8.94 10.26
N GLY A 255 -0.69 9.23 11.16
CA GLY A 255 -1.36 8.27 12.02
C GLY A 255 -0.71 8.04 13.39
N LYS A 256 0.31 8.83 13.75
CA LYS A 256 0.96 8.76 15.07
C LYS A 256 0.03 9.25 16.18
N THR A 257 -0.58 10.40 15.95
CA THR A 257 -1.58 10.99 16.84
C THR A 257 -2.89 11.23 16.09
N TRP A 258 -3.99 11.17 16.85
CA TRP A 258 -5.34 11.31 16.33
C TRP A 258 -6.10 12.31 17.19
N SER A 259 -6.96 13.11 16.55
CA SER A 259 -7.82 14.08 17.22
C SER A 259 -8.77 13.41 18.23
N ALA A 260 -9.37 14.24 19.07
CA ALA A 260 -10.61 13.86 19.75
C ALA A 260 -11.67 13.42 18.72
N THR A 261 -12.59 12.56 19.16
CA THR A 261 -13.68 12.06 18.33
C THR A 261 -14.66 13.18 18.03
N SER A 262 -15.07 13.28 16.76
CA SER A 262 -16.14 14.17 16.29
C SER A 262 -17.28 13.35 15.70
N ILE A 263 -18.49 13.90 15.67
CA ILE A 263 -19.66 13.24 15.09
C ILE A 263 -19.84 13.78 13.66
N VAL A 264 -19.96 12.86 12.69
CA VAL A 264 -20.33 13.18 11.30
C VAL A 264 -21.85 13.20 11.16
N ALA A 265 -22.51 12.17 11.69
CA ALA A 265 -23.95 12.04 11.76
C ALA A 265 -24.31 11.25 13.01
N GLY A 266 -25.33 11.67 13.76
CA GLY A 266 -25.69 11.05 15.03
C GLY A 266 -27.19 10.85 15.19
N ALA A 267 -27.56 9.80 15.91
CA ALA A 267 -28.93 9.42 16.21
C ALA A 267 -29.34 9.86 17.63
N ASP A 268 -30.63 10.12 17.81
CA ASP A 268 -31.20 10.37 19.14
C ASP A 268 -31.62 9.05 19.85
N ASP A 269 -31.93 8.01 19.07
CA ASP A 269 -32.45 6.72 19.52
C ASP A 269 -32.23 5.59 18.49
N ASP A 270 -32.69 4.37 18.82
CA ASP A 270 -32.55 3.16 17.99
C ASP A 270 -33.28 3.21 16.63
N SER A 271 -34.23 4.12 16.43
CA SER A 271 -35.05 4.23 15.21
C SER A 271 -34.42 5.11 14.13
N LYS A 272 -33.33 5.82 14.44
CA LYS A 272 -32.70 6.83 13.57
C LYS A 272 -31.19 6.61 13.37
N GLY A 273 -30.69 5.40 13.52
CA GLY A 273 -29.27 5.09 13.37
C GLY A 273 -28.67 5.48 12.03
N TYR A 274 -27.36 5.73 12.04
CA TYR A 274 -26.51 5.99 10.88
C TYR A 274 -25.36 4.99 10.87
N GLY A 275 -25.13 4.31 9.76
CA GLY A 275 -24.15 3.23 9.71
C GLY A 275 -23.56 2.99 8.32
N ASP A 276 -22.58 2.10 8.27
CA ASP A 276 -21.90 1.67 7.04
C ASP A 276 -21.26 2.82 6.23
N PRO A 277 -20.41 3.66 6.85
CA PRO A 277 -19.86 4.82 6.17
C PRO A 277 -18.83 4.43 5.11
N LEU A 278 -18.75 5.24 4.07
CA LEU A 278 -17.64 5.27 3.12
C LEU A 278 -17.16 6.70 2.90
N LEU A 279 -15.90 6.85 2.50
CA LEU A 279 -15.30 8.14 2.15
C LEU A 279 -14.94 8.22 0.66
N ILE A 280 -15.19 9.38 0.05
CA ILE A 280 -14.68 9.79 -1.26
C ILE A 280 -14.01 11.15 -1.12
N VAL A 281 -12.76 11.27 -1.57
CA VAL A 281 -12.09 12.57 -1.69
C VAL A 281 -12.19 13.03 -3.13
N ASP A 282 -12.87 14.16 -3.35
CA ASP A 282 -12.91 14.81 -4.65
C ASP A 282 -11.60 15.56 -4.86
N LYS A 283 -10.69 14.97 -5.65
CA LYS A 283 -9.37 15.54 -5.94
C LYS A 283 -9.43 16.85 -6.74
N LYS A 284 -10.57 17.21 -7.34
CA LYS A 284 -10.73 18.50 -8.03
C LYS A 284 -10.86 19.66 -7.05
N THR A 285 -11.54 19.43 -5.92
CA THR A 285 -11.91 20.48 -4.96
C THR A 285 -11.18 20.35 -3.62
N GLY A 286 -10.78 19.13 -3.25
CA GLY A 286 -10.31 18.76 -1.92
C GLY A 286 -11.44 18.38 -0.95
N ASP A 287 -12.70 18.48 -1.37
CA ASP A 287 -13.84 18.10 -0.54
C ASP A 287 -13.82 16.60 -0.21
N ILE A 288 -14.29 16.26 0.99
CA ILE A 288 -14.47 14.88 1.44
C ILE A 288 -15.96 14.62 1.61
N LEU A 289 -16.46 13.59 0.94
CA LEU A 289 -17.83 13.13 1.04
C LEU A 289 -17.84 11.88 1.92
N CYS A 290 -18.61 11.91 3.00
CA CYS A 290 -18.97 10.75 3.81
C CYS A 290 -20.38 10.31 3.42
N ILE A 291 -20.51 9.11 2.86
CA ILE A 291 -21.79 8.52 2.44
C ILE A 291 -22.09 7.34 3.35
N TYR A 292 -23.32 7.23 3.84
CA TYR A 292 -23.71 6.22 4.82
C TYR A 292 -25.19 5.85 4.67
N ALA A 293 -25.59 4.73 5.27
CA ALA A 293 -26.99 4.35 5.39
C ALA A 293 -27.60 4.95 6.66
N PHE A 294 -28.90 5.26 6.65
CA PHE A 294 -29.59 5.72 7.86
C PHE A 294 -31.09 5.39 7.90
N GLY A 295 -31.68 5.46 9.08
CA GLY A 295 -33.12 5.20 9.30
C GLY A 295 -33.43 3.70 9.39
N GLN A 296 -34.32 3.21 8.53
CA GLN A 296 -34.76 1.81 8.55
C GLN A 296 -33.60 0.83 8.31
N GLY A 297 -33.73 -0.40 8.81
CA GLY A 297 -32.79 -1.47 8.44
C GLY A 297 -33.10 -2.09 7.09
N LEU A 298 -32.05 -2.63 6.45
CA LEU A 298 -32.13 -3.20 5.10
C LEU A 298 -33.25 -4.24 4.94
N TRP A 299 -33.41 -5.10 5.95
CA TRP A 299 -34.33 -6.25 5.89
C TRP A 299 -35.78 -5.87 6.21
N GLN A 300 -35.99 -4.79 6.96
CA GLN A 300 -37.31 -4.23 7.30
C GLN A 300 -37.80 -3.23 6.25
N SER A 301 -36.88 -2.70 5.45
CA SER A 301 -37.18 -1.67 4.45
C SER A 301 -38.25 -2.10 3.44
N THR A 302 -38.99 -1.13 2.92
CA THR A 302 -39.87 -1.28 1.76
C THR A 302 -39.61 -0.15 0.78
N ALA A 303 -40.15 -0.23 -0.43
CA ALA A 303 -40.04 0.88 -1.38
C ALA A 303 -40.62 2.20 -0.83
N SER A 304 -41.68 2.14 -0.02
CA SER A 304 -42.32 3.31 0.59
C SER A 304 -41.69 3.75 1.92
N ASP A 305 -40.95 2.87 2.57
CA ASP A 305 -40.25 3.13 3.84
C ASP A 305 -38.84 2.51 3.78
N PRO A 306 -37.91 3.13 3.02
CA PRO A 306 -36.61 2.54 2.74
C PRO A 306 -35.57 2.90 3.80
N ILE A 307 -34.55 2.06 3.95
CA ILE A 307 -33.24 2.46 4.47
C ILE A 307 -32.70 3.59 3.59
N ARG A 308 -32.30 4.71 4.17
CA ARG A 308 -31.94 5.90 3.40
C ARG A 308 -30.44 5.96 3.15
N ILE A 309 -30.03 6.71 2.13
CA ILE A 309 -28.62 6.97 1.81
C ILE A 309 -28.35 8.45 2.08
N GLY A 310 -27.54 8.72 3.10
CA GLY A 310 -27.15 10.05 3.54
C GLY A 310 -25.77 10.44 3.03
N LEU A 311 -25.55 11.74 2.87
CA LEU A 311 -24.28 12.34 2.49
C LEU A 311 -23.96 13.51 3.41
N SER A 312 -22.79 13.48 4.05
CA SER A 312 -22.20 14.64 4.73
C SER A 312 -20.90 15.05 4.04
N ARG A 313 -20.63 16.35 3.98
CA ARG A 313 -19.46 16.89 3.28
C ARG A 313 -18.57 17.68 4.21
N SER A 314 -17.27 17.45 4.12
CA SER A 314 -16.25 18.33 4.68
C SER A 314 -15.55 19.11 3.58
N LYS A 315 -15.36 20.42 3.81
CA LYS A 315 -14.61 21.35 2.93
C LYS A 315 -13.30 21.82 3.54
N ASP A 316 -12.94 21.28 4.70
CA ASP A 316 -11.82 21.71 5.53
C ASP A 316 -10.95 20.52 5.96
N ASN A 317 -10.81 19.55 5.06
CA ASN A 317 -10.02 18.33 5.24
C ASN A 317 -10.47 17.50 6.47
N GLY A 318 -11.78 17.36 6.67
CA GLY A 318 -12.40 16.52 7.69
C GLY A 318 -12.41 17.11 9.11
N LYS A 319 -12.28 18.44 9.25
CA LYS A 319 -12.40 19.10 10.57
C LYS A 319 -13.86 19.34 10.96
N THR A 320 -14.69 19.72 9.99
CA THR A 320 -16.14 19.89 10.17
C THR A 320 -16.91 19.18 9.05
N TRP A 321 -18.16 18.85 9.33
CA TRP A 321 -19.06 18.14 8.43
C TRP A 321 -20.38 18.90 8.28
N SER A 322 -20.90 18.96 7.06
CA SER A 322 -22.25 19.49 6.80
C SER A 322 -23.32 18.59 7.43
N PRO A 323 -24.54 19.09 7.66
CA PRO A 323 -25.68 18.23 7.96
C PRO A 323 -25.92 17.18 6.86
N THR A 324 -26.58 16.08 7.23
CA THR A 324 -26.95 14.99 6.31
C THR A 324 -27.85 15.51 5.18
N GLU A 325 -27.38 15.34 3.94
CA GLU A 325 -28.19 15.42 2.73
C GLU A 325 -28.73 14.03 2.38
N ASP A 326 -30.05 13.90 2.19
CA ASP A 326 -30.66 12.64 1.76
C ASP A 326 -30.68 12.53 0.23
N ILE A 327 -29.91 11.59 -0.30
CA ILE A 327 -29.80 11.34 -1.75
C ILE A 327 -30.62 10.11 -2.21
N THR A 328 -31.45 9.54 -1.34
CA THR A 328 -32.19 8.29 -1.59
C THR A 328 -33.05 8.37 -2.84
N SER A 329 -33.84 9.43 -3.00
CA SER A 329 -34.79 9.58 -4.13
C SER A 329 -34.11 9.71 -5.50
N GLN A 330 -32.82 10.05 -5.54
CA GLN A 330 -32.02 10.01 -6.78
C GLN A 330 -31.65 8.57 -7.18
N ILE A 331 -31.54 7.69 -6.18
CA ILE A 331 -31.02 6.33 -6.31
C ILE A 331 -32.15 5.30 -6.38
N TYR A 332 -33.12 5.32 -5.46
CA TYR A 332 -34.18 4.30 -5.39
C TYR A 332 -35.35 4.71 -4.47
N GLY A 333 -36.33 3.82 -4.31
CA GLY A 333 -37.49 4.02 -3.43
C GLY A 333 -38.65 4.71 -4.14
N ALA A 334 -39.81 4.82 -3.49
CA ALA A 334 -41.07 5.20 -4.12
C ALA A 334 -41.03 6.55 -4.88
N GLU A 335 -40.20 7.48 -4.41
CA GLU A 335 -39.97 8.81 -4.98
C GLU A 335 -38.96 8.83 -6.15
N CYS A 336 -38.23 7.72 -6.38
CA CYS A 336 -37.30 7.62 -7.49
C CYS A 336 -38.06 7.62 -8.83
N LYS A 337 -37.53 8.37 -9.80
CA LYS A 337 -38.13 8.55 -11.13
C LYS A 337 -38.01 7.31 -12.01
N ASP A 338 -37.10 6.40 -11.67
CA ASP A 338 -36.84 5.19 -12.44
C ASP A 338 -37.86 4.08 -12.12
N PRO A 339 -38.54 3.50 -13.13
CA PRO A 339 -39.63 2.56 -12.91
C PRO A 339 -39.19 1.24 -12.28
N VAL A 340 -37.92 0.85 -12.41
CA VAL A 340 -37.38 -0.36 -11.78
C VAL A 340 -36.93 -0.05 -10.37
N ARG A 341 -36.09 0.99 -10.20
CA ARG A 341 -35.47 1.33 -8.91
C ARG A 341 -36.48 1.84 -7.89
N ARG A 342 -37.62 2.38 -8.34
CA ARG A 342 -38.69 2.79 -7.42
C ARG A 342 -39.35 1.65 -6.66
N ASN A 343 -39.17 0.42 -7.14
CA ASN A 343 -39.72 -0.79 -6.53
C ASN A 343 -38.68 -1.56 -5.72
N TRP A 344 -37.42 -1.09 -5.64
CA TRP A 344 -36.42 -1.73 -4.78
C TRP A 344 -36.84 -1.64 -3.32
N HIS A 345 -36.64 -2.73 -2.58
CA HIS A 345 -37.05 -2.83 -1.18
C HIS A 345 -36.05 -2.17 -0.22
N GLY A 346 -34.77 -2.10 -0.59
CA GLY A 346 -33.73 -1.49 0.24
C GLY A 346 -32.38 -1.47 -0.47
N ALA A 347 -31.54 -0.49 -0.20
CA ALA A 347 -30.18 -0.41 -0.70
C ALA A 347 -29.29 0.38 0.27
N PHE A 348 -28.04 -0.05 0.42
CA PHE A 348 -27.01 0.68 1.16
C PHE A 348 -25.74 0.82 0.33
N ALA A 349 -24.96 1.86 0.64
CA ALA A 349 -23.66 2.09 0.04
C ALA A 349 -22.62 1.18 0.72
N ALA A 350 -21.85 0.42 -0.05
CA ALA A 350 -20.86 -0.49 0.50
C ALA A 350 -19.74 0.29 1.22
N SER A 351 -19.67 0.11 2.55
CA SER A 351 -18.79 0.83 3.47
C SER A 351 -17.29 0.73 3.16
N GLY A 352 -16.49 1.70 3.58
CA GLY A 352 -15.04 1.76 3.38
C GLY A 352 -14.61 2.92 2.47
N ARG A 353 -14.25 2.63 1.21
CA ARG A 353 -13.92 3.68 0.23
C ARG A 353 -14.92 3.71 -0.93
N GLY A 354 -15.14 4.90 -1.47
CA GLY A 354 -15.51 5.07 -2.87
C GLY A 354 -14.32 5.46 -3.76
N LEU A 355 -14.57 5.61 -5.05
CA LEU A 355 -13.57 5.85 -6.08
C LEU A 355 -13.83 7.19 -6.76
N GLN A 356 -12.77 7.94 -7.08
CA GLN A 356 -12.81 8.97 -8.10
C GLN A 356 -11.99 8.51 -9.30
N LEU A 357 -12.60 8.46 -10.48
CA LEU A 357 -11.92 8.17 -11.74
C LEU A 357 -10.94 9.30 -12.10
N LYS A 358 -9.96 9.01 -12.96
CA LYS A 358 -8.96 9.99 -13.43
C LYS A 358 -9.56 11.27 -14.03
N ASP A 359 -10.75 11.19 -14.61
CA ASP A 359 -11.43 12.36 -15.19
C ASP A 359 -12.41 13.05 -14.21
N GLY A 360 -12.53 12.51 -13.01
CA GLY A 360 -13.17 13.12 -11.86
C GLY A 360 -14.56 12.62 -11.51
N ARG A 361 -15.12 11.64 -12.23
CA ARG A 361 -16.37 10.97 -11.83
C ARG A 361 -16.19 10.31 -10.46
N LEU A 362 -17.10 10.60 -9.53
CA LEU A 362 -17.17 9.97 -8.21
C LEU A 362 -18.03 8.71 -8.29
N MET A 363 -17.67 7.65 -7.58
CA MET A 363 -18.36 6.36 -7.65
C MET A 363 -18.33 5.61 -6.31
N PHE A 364 -19.41 4.89 -6.04
CA PHE A 364 -19.47 3.85 -5.00
C PHE A 364 -20.36 2.68 -5.48
N VAL A 365 -20.43 1.61 -4.69
CA VAL A 365 -21.26 0.44 -5.03
C VAL A 365 -22.42 0.34 -4.06
N LEU A 366 -23.60 0.04 -4.62
CA LEU A 366 -24.81 -0.29 -3.88
C LEU A 366 -24.92 -1.79 -3.71
N ALA A 367 -25.32 -2.23 -2.53
CA ALA A 367 -25.86 -3.56 -2.29
C ALA A 367 -27.39 -3.44 -2.15
N VAL A 368 -28.12 -4.09 -3.06
CA VAL A 368 -29.55 -3.81 -3.31
C VAL A 368 -30.40 -5.05 -3.06
N ARG A 369 -31.44 -4.88 -2.25
CA ARG A 369 -32.54 -5.83 -2.10
C ARG A 369 -33.65 -5.48 -3.08
N THR A 370 -33.72 -6.23 -4.17
CA THR A 370 -34.76 -6.13 -5.19
C THR A 370 -36.03 -6.90 -4.78
N PRO A 371 -37.17 -6.72 -5.47
CA PRO A 371 -38.37 -7.54 -5.26
C PRO A 371 -38.14 -9.05 -5.34
N ASP A 372 -37.22 -9.49 -6.21
CA ASP A 372 -36.89 -10.90 -6.40
C ASP A 372 -35.87 -11.44 -5.37
N THR A 373 -35.34 -10.58 -4.51
CA THR A 373 -34.40 -10.99 -3.48
C THR A 373 -35.13 -11.75 -2.37
N ARG A 374 -34.62 -12.94 -2.01
CA ARG A 374 -35.20 -13.73 -0.91
C ARG A 374 -35.22 -12.92 0.40
N PRO A 375 -36.30 -13.02 1.21
CA PRO A 375 -36.30 -12.46 2.55
C PRO A 375 -35.19 -13.06 3.41
N TRP A 376 -34.52 -12.24 4.24
CA TRP A 376 -33.50 -12.61 5.23
C TRP A 376 -32.32 -13.45 4.71
N GLY A 377 -31.16 -12.84 4.54
CA GLY A 377 -29.94 -13.53 4.10
C GLY A 377 -29.97 -13.92 2.61
N GLY A 378 -30.90 -13.34 1.83
CA GLY A 378 -30.93 -13.46 0.38
C GLY A 378 -29.77 -12.74 -0.29
N ASN A 379 -29.42 -13.20 -1.48
CA ASN A 379 -28.39 -12.60 -2.32
C ASN A 379 -28.76 -11.17 -2.74
N LEU A 380 -27.91 -10.19 -2.43
CA LEU A 380 -28.10 -8.80 -2.85
C LEU A 380 -27.58 -8.60 -4.28
N SER A 381 -28.15 -7.63 -4.98
CA SER A 381 -27.66 -7.21 -6.30
C SER A 381 -26.67 -6.05 -6.16
N ASN A 382 -25.59 -6.06 -6.94
CA ASN A 382 -24.63 -4.97 -6.96
C ASN A 382 -24.81 -4.05 -8.14
N TYR A 383 -25.01 -2.76 -7.87
CA TYR A 383 -25.07 -1.69 -8.86
C TYR A 383 -24.02 -0.63 -8.56
N ALA A 384 -23.44 -0.02 -9.59
CA ALA A 384 -22.59 1.15 -9.38
C ALA A 384 -23.47 2.40 -9.25
N CYS A 385 -23.14 3.27 -8.31
CA CYS A 385 -23.69 4.62 -8.20
C CYS A 385 -22.58 5.62 -8.52
N TYR A 386 -22.87 6.65 -9.32
CA TYR A 386 -21.86 7.59 -9.78
C TYR A 386 -22.38 9.01 -9.95
N SER A 387 -21.45 9.98 -9.85
CA SER A 387 -21.71 11.41 -9.98
C SER A 387 -20.61 12.09 -10.80
N ASP A 388 -21.00 12.96 -11.72
CA ASP A 388 -20.09 13.75 -12.57
C ASP A 388 -19.99 15.22 -12.16
N ASP A 389 -20.77 15.67 -11.17
CA ASP A 389 -20.91 17.07 -10.76
C ASP A 389 -20.42 17.35 -9.33
N GLY A 390 -19.51 16.49 -8.84
CA GLY A 390 -18.92 16.60 -7.51
C GLY A 390 -19.81 16.05 -6.39
N GLY A 391 -20.77 15.16 -6.71
CA GLY A 391 -21.64 14.50 -5.74
C GLY A 391 -22.96 15.22 -5.46
N LYS A 392 -23.40 16.13 -6.35
CA LYS A 392 -24.69 16.85 -6.22
C LYS A 392 -25.83 16.02 -6.81
N THR A 393 -25.58 15.39 -7.96
CA THR A 393 -26.52 14.44 -8.56
C THR A 393 -25.89 13.07 -8.74
N TRP A 394 -26.70 12.03 -8.55
CA TRP A 394 -26.28 10.63 -8.59
C TRP A 394 -27.10 9.83 -9.60
N ALA A 395 -26.39 9.05 -10.41
CA ALA A 395 -26.95 8.08 -11.35
C ALA A 395 -26.55 6.66 -10.94
N VAL A 396 -27.34 5.67 -11.39
CA VAL A 396 -27.11 4.24 -11.10
C VAL A 396 -26.84 3.51 -12.41
N SER A 397 -26.01 2.46 -12.37
CA SER A 397 -25.73 1.61 -13.53
C SER A 397 -26.99 0.98 -14.12
N GLU A 398 -27.01 0.78 -15.44
CA GLU A 398 -28.16 0.24 -16.17
C GLU A 398 -28.43 -1.22 -15.81
N ASN A 399 -27.38 -1.99 -15.50
CA ASN A 399 -27.48 -3.36 -15.04
C ASN A 399 -26.72 -3.59 -13.74
N ALA A 400 -27.10 -4.67 -13.04
CA ALA A 400 -26.35 -5.20 -11.92
C ALA A 400 -25.07 -5.88 -12.43
N ALA A 401 -23.96 -5.69 -11.72
CA ALA A 401 -22.75 -6.49 -11.92
C ALA A 401 -22.97 -7.97 -11.57
N THR A 402 -23.80 -8.21 -10.54
CA THR A 402 -24.25 -9.54 -10.12
C THR A 402 -25.54 -9.41 -9.32
N SER A 403 -26.36 -10.47 -9.30
CA SER A 403 -27.49 -10.64 -8.39
C SER A 403 -27.16 -11.55 -7.20
N ALA A 404 -25.88 -11.84 -6.99
CA ALA A 404 -25.35 -12.74 -5.96
C ALA A 404 -24.14 -12.11 -5.25
N GLY A 405 -24.30 -10.88 -4.80
CA GLY A 405 -23.26 -10.10 -4.12
C GLY A 405 -23.76 -9.48 -2.81
N ASP A 406 -22.97 -8.53 -2.32
CA ASP A 406 -23.16 -7.78 -1.08
C ASP A 406 -22.18 -6.58 -1.10
N GLU A 407 -21.40 -6.29 -0.07
CA GLU A 407 -20.41 -5.20 -0.09
C GLU A 407 -19.35 -5.38 -1.20
N ALA A 408 -19.04 -4.29 -1.89
CA ALA A 408 -18.07 -4.28 -2.97
C ALA A 408 -17.26 -2.99 -3.01
N LYS A 409 -16.21 -2.98 -3.82
CA LYS A 409 -15.29 -1.84 -4.02
C LYS A 409 -14.92 -1.70 -5.48
N LEU A 410 -14.44 -0.51 -5.84
CA LEU A 410 -14.08 -0.17 -7.22
C LEU A 410 -12.61 0.20 -7.33
N VAL A 411 -11.98 -0.20 -8.43
CA VAL A 411 -10.67 0.30 -8.85
C VAL A 411 -10.66 0.60 -10.34
N GLU A 412 -10.08 1.73 -10.72
CA GLU A 412 -9.84 2.08 -12.12
C GLU A 412 -8.51 1.46 -12.60
N LEU A 413 -8.58 0.74 -13.72
CA LEU A 413 -7.44 0.10 -14.38
C LEU A 413 -6.70 1.10 -15.28
N ASN A 414 -5.51 0.75 -15.78
CA ASN A 414 -4.74 1.66 -16.61
C ASN A 414 -5.42 1.92 -17.96
N ASN A 415 -6.12 0.93 -18.50
CA ASN A 415 -6.90 1.10 -19.74
C ASN A 415 -8.19 1.93 -19.58
N GLY A 416 -8.50 2.42 -18.37
CA GLY A 416 -9.72 3.19 -18.08
C GLY A 416 -10.96 2.34 -17.77
N ASN A 417 -10.87 1.01 -17.87
CA ASN A 417 -11.91 0.13 -17.38
C ASN A 417 -11.98 0.19 -15.86
N ILE A 418 -13.13 -0.18 -15.32
CA ILE A 418 -13.38 -0.19 -13.88
C ILE A 418 -13.63 -1.63 -13.45
N MET A 419 -12.91 -2.10 -12.44
CA MET A 419 -13.16 -3.39 -11.81
C MET A 419 -13.96 -3.20 -10.53
N MET A 420 -15.03 -3.97 -10.38
CA MET A 420 -15.76 -4.14 -9.14
C MET A 420 -15.28 -5.39 -8.42
N SER A 421 -14.79 -5.24 -7.20
CA SER A 421 -14.42 -6.32 -6.28
C SER A 421 -15.57 -6.60 -5.33
N ILE A 422 -16.23 -7.74 -5.51
CA ILE A 422 -17.49 -8.09 -4.88
C ILE A 422 -17.27 -9.19 -3.84
N ARG A 423 -17.73 -8.94 -2.60
CA ARG A 423 -17.81 -9.91 -1.52
C ARG A 423 -18.59 -11.14 -1.95
N SER A 424 -17.98 -12.32 -1.82
CA SER A 424 -18.59 -13.59 -2.21
C SER A 424 -18.01 -14.75 -1.39
N PRO A 425 -18.76 -15.82 -1.09
CA PRO A 425 -18.24 -16.95 -0.34
C PRO A 425 -17.12 -17.70 -1.09
N LYS A 426 -16.14 -18.21 -0.34
CA LYS A 426 -14.94 -18.95 -0.77
C LYS A 426 -13.91 -18.14 -1.55
N ASN A 427 -14.34 -17.32 -2.50
CA ASN A 427 -13.45 -16.54 -3.37
C ASN A 427 -14.05 -15.19 -3.73
N ARG A 428 -13.18 -14.19 -3.86
CA ARG A 428 -13.53 -12.83 -4.33
C ARG A 428 -14.07 -12.88 -5.75
N THR A 429 -15.13 -12.13 -6.02
CA THR A 429 -15.75 -12.07 -7.34
C THR A 429 -15.44 -10.73 -8.00
N PHE A 430 -15.13 -10.74 -9.30
CA PHE A 430 -14.87 -9.55 -10.10
C PHE A 430 -15.88 -9.38 -11.23
N SER A 431 -16.21 -8.13 -11.53
CA SER A 431 -16.93 -7.71 -12.75
C SER A 431 -16.26 -6.45 -13.30
N ILE A 432 -16.30 -6.27 -14.63
CA ILE A 432 -15.64 -5.18 -15.33
C ILE A 432 -16.66 -4.30 -16.03
N SER A 433 -16.47 -2.99 -15.96
CA SER A 433 -17.13 -2.01 -16.82
C SER A 433 -16.13 -1.38 -17.78
N THR A 434 -16.49 -1.33 -19.06
CA THR A 434 -15.71 -0.70 -20.14
C THR A 434 -16.29 0.65 -20.57
N ASN A 435 -17.40 1.06 -19.96
CA ASN A 435 -18.14 2.28 -20.29
C ASN A 435 -18.40 3.13 -19.04
N ARG A 436 -17.35 3.29 -18.22
CA ARG A 436 -17.34 4.21 -17.06
C ARG A 436 -18.36 3.86 -15.97
N GLY A 437 -18.66 2.57 -15.78
CA GLY A 437 -19.54 2.08 -14.73
C GLY A 437 -21.02 2.05 -15.10
N VAL A 438 -21.38 2.38 -16.35
CA VAL A 438 -22.78 2.37 -16.81
C VAL A 438 -23.28 0.94 -17.00
N ASN A 439 -22.49 0.08 -17.63
CA ASN A 439 -22.78 -1.34 -17.80
C ASN A 439 -21.65 -2.22 -17.26
N TRP A 440 -22.02 -3.40 -16.76
CA TRP A 440 -21.14 -4.35 -16.11
C TRP A 440 -21.16 -5.72 -16.80
N SER A 441 -19.99 -6.32 -16.96
CA SER A 441 -19.84 -7.67 -17.48
C SER A 441 -20.37 -8.72 -16.50
N LYS A 442 -20.57 -9.95 -16.99
CA LYS A 442 -20.81 -11.09 -16.12
C LYS A 442 -19.69 -11.20 -15.07
N ALA A 443 -20.08 -11.36 -13.81
CA ALA A 443 -19.14 -11.52 -12.71
C ALA A 443 -18.50 -12.91 -12.69
N SER A 444 -17.22 -12.99 -12.30
CA SER A 444 -16.44 -14.22 -12.23
C SER A 444 -15.58 -14.29 -10.97
N LYS A 445 -15.43 -15.48 -10.39
CA LYS A 445 -14.58 -15.69 -9.21
C LYS A 445 -13.09 -15.63 -9.57
N ASN A 446 -12.31 -14.97 -8.71
CA ASN A 446 -10.85 -15.01 -8.74
C ASN A 446 -10.35 -16.13 -7.81
N THR A 447 -9.56 -17.05 -8.34
CA THR A 447 -9.10 -18.23 -7.59
C THR A 447 -7.96 -17.94 -6.62
N ASP A 448 -7.25 -16.82 -6.78
CA ASP A 448 -6.11 -16.46 -5.94
C ASP A 448 -6.53 -15.80 -4.64
N LEU A 449 -7.70 -15.14 -4.62
CA LEU A 449 -8.22 -14.41 -3.46
C LEU A 449 -9.32 -15.21 -2.75
N LYS A 450 -8.94 -15.89 -1.66
CA LYS A 450 -9.86 -16.59 -0.76
C LYS A 450 -10.56 -15.58 0.13
N GLU A 451 -11.86 -15.72 0.38
CA GLU A 451 -12.54 -14.90 1.39
C GLU A 451 -13.70 -15.66 2.08
N PRO A 452 -14.05 -15.30 3.32
CA PRO A 452 -15.17 -15.90 4.06
C PRO A 452 -16.47 -15.12 3.84
N ALA A 453 -16.67 -14.53 2.65
CA ALA A 453 -17.68 -13.51 2.38
C ALA A 453 -17.62 -12.37 3.40
N CYS A 454 -16.61 -11.51 3.29
CA CYS A 454 -16.43 -10.34 4.15
C CYS A 454 -16.15 -9.07 3.34
N ASN A 455 -16.41 -7.90 3.92
CA ASN A 455 -15.93 -6.65 3.33
C ASN A 455 -14.40 -6.67 3.25
N GLY A 456 -13.87 -5.91 2.31
CA GLY A 456 -12.45 -5.73 2.09
C GLY A 456 -12.25 -4.59 1.12
N ASP A 457 -11.01 -4.18 0.89
CA ASP A 457 -10.71 -2.99 0.13
C ASP A 457 -9.83 -3.26 -1.08
N ILE A 458 -9.92 -2.43 -2.12
CA ILE A 458 -9.08 -2.51 -3.31
C ILE A 458 -8.66 -1.11 -3.74
N LEU A 459 -7.37 -0.88 -4.02
CA LEU A 459 -6.88 0.38 -4.58
C LEU A 459 -5.78 0.19 -5.62
N ASN A 460 -5.67 1.20 -6.46
CA ASN A 460 -4.52 1.38 -7.33
C ASN A 460 -3.41 2.10 -6.55
N TYR A 461 -2.33 1.39 -6.22
CA TYR A 461 -1.16 1.94 -5.50
C TYR A 461 -0.17 2.58 -6.47
N ALA A 462 0.01 1.98 -7.64
CA ALA A 462 0.88 2.47 -8.69
C ALA A 462 0.25 2.28 -10.06
N SER A 463 0.31 3.32 -10.89
CA SER A 463 -0.10 3.26 -12.29
C SER A 463 1.08 3.65 -13.17
N ILE A 464 1.26 2.94 -14.29
CA ILE A 464 2.20 3.34 -15.34
C ILE A 464 1.85 4.70 -15.94
N LEU A 465 0.56 5.08 -15.90
CA LEU A 465 0.10 6.39 -16.34
C LEU A 465 0.39 7.49 -15.31
N GLY A 466 0.50 7.12 -14.03
CA GLY A 466 0.99 7.97 -12.94
C GLY A 466 2.51 8.04 -12.84
N LEU A 467 3.22 7.71 -13.93
CA LEU A 467 4.67 7.78 -14.07
C LEU A 467 5.45 6.84 -13.14
N ARG A 468 4.83 5.73 -12.70
CA ARG A 468 5.53 4.65 -11.97
C ARG A 468 5.92 3.55 -12.96
N ASN A 469 7.02 2.84 -12.72
CA ASN A 469 7.55 1.87 -13.70
C ASN A 469 6.69 0.60 -13.85
N LYS A 470 5.61 0.43 -13.07
CA LYS A 470 4.69 -0.73 -13.12
C LYS A 470 3.32 -0.40 -12.53
N SER A 471 2.31 -1.14 -12.98
CA SER A 471 0.99 -1.18 -12.36
C SER A 471 1.07 -1.95 -11.04
N CYS A 472 0.39 -1.49 -9.99
CA CYS A 472 0.30 -2.19 -8.71
C CYS A 472 -1.08 -1.95 -8.10
N ILE A 473 -1.87 -3.01 -7.97
CA ILE A 473 -3.14 -2.99 -7.24
C ILE A 473 -2.94 -3.72 -5.92
N LEU A 474 -3.44 -3.11 -4.84
CA LEU A 474 -3.47 -3.71 -3.51
C LEU A 474 -4.91 -4.08 -3.16
N HIS A 475 -5.08 -5.23 -2.51
CA HIS A 475 -6.36 -5.71 -2.01
C HIS A 475 -6.25 -6.14 -0.55
N SER A 476 -7.14 -5.69 0.32
CA SER A 476 -7.21 -6.11 1.72
C SER A 476 -8.46 -6.94 1.98
N LEU A 477 -8.29 -8.12 2.57
CA LEU A 477 -9.40 -9.01 2.94
C LEU A 477 -8.98 -10.05 3.98
N PRO A 478 -9.92 -10.63 4.75
CA PRO A 478 -9.67 -11.84 5.53
C PRO A 478 -9.30 -13.01 4.61
N ASN A 479 -8.06 -13.48 4.68
CA ASN A 479 -7.53 -14.54 3.82
C ASN A 479 -7.84 -15.93 4.39
N ASP A 480 -9.13 -16.25 4.40
CA ASP A 480 -9.72 -17.51 4.85
C ASP A 480 -10.96 -17.83 3.98
N THR A 481 -11.51 -19.04 4.03
CA THR A 481 -12.69 -19.43 3.22
C THR A 481 -13.96 -19.64 4.04
N ILE A 482 -13.86 -19.67 5.37
CA ILE A 482 -14.91 -20.09 6.29
C ILE A 482 -15.17 -18.99 7.33
N ILE A 483 -14.13 -18.50 8.01
CA ILE A 483 -14.27 -17.58 9.15
C ILE A 483 -13.51 -16.27 8.91
N ARG A 484 -13.96 -15.19 9.55
CA ARG A 484 -13.32 -13.86 9.46
C ARG A 484 -12.05 -13.83 10.32
N GLN A 485 -10.92 -14.13 9.69
CA GLN A 485 -9.60 -14.08 10.29
C GLN A 485 -8.53 -13.79 9.24
N ASN A 486 -7.30 -13.54 9.69
CA ASN A 486 -6.14 -13.41 8.82
C ASN A 486 -6.30 -12.28 7.77
N VAL A 487 -6.74 -11.09 8.20
CA VAL A 487 -6.73 -9.93 7.29
C VAL A 487 -5.32 -9.75 6.75
N SER A 488 -5.23 -9.73 5.42
CA SER A 488 -3.99 -9.75 4.64
C SER A 488 -4.05 -8.74 3.51
N ILE A 489 -2.89 -8.28 3.07
CA ILE A 489 -2.72 -7.48 1.84
C ILE A 489 -2.27 -8.39 0.71
N ALA A 490 -3.05 -8.45 -0.36
CA ALA A 490 -2.66 -9.07 -1.62
C ALA A 490 -2.16 -8.02 -2.63
N VAL A 491 -1.18 -8.39 -3.44
CA VAL A 491 -0.58 -7.51 -4.47
C VAL A 491 -0.76 -8.13 -5.86
N SER A 492 -1.20 -7.32 -6.81
CA SER A 492 -1.25 -7.67 -8.23
C SER A 492 -0.47 -6.65 -9.06
N TYR A 493 0.32 -7.16 -10.02
CA TYR A 493 1.08 -6.35 -10.98
C TYR A 493 0.51 -6.41 -12.40
N ASP A 494 -0.56 -7.17 -12.61
CA ASP A 494 -1.19 -7.48 -13.91
C ASP A 494 -2.68 -7.08 -13.93
N GLU A 495 -2.99 -5.95 -13.28
CA GLU A 495 -4.33 -5.35 -13.24
C GLU A 495 -5.41 -6.26 -12.63
N GLY A 496 -5.01 -7.07 -11.63
CA GLY A 496 -5.89 -7.92 -10.82
C GLY A 496 -6.13 -9.32 -11.38
N ALA A 497 -5.42 -9.71 -12.46
CA ALA A 497 -5.51 -11.05 -13.01
C ALA A 497 -4.91 -12.10 -12.06
N THR A 498 -3.72 -11.86 -11.50
CA THR A 498 -3.06 -12.74 -10.53
C THR A 498 -2.61 -12.00 -9.26
N TRP A 499 -2.53 -12.73 -8.15
CA TRP A 499 -2.21 -12.19 -6.82
C TRP A 499 -1.10 -13.01 -6.13
N PRO A 500 0.14 -12.93 -6.62
CA PRO A 500 1.25 -13.79 -6.17
C PRO A 500 1.77 -13.46 -4.77
N ILE A 501 1.58 -12.23 -4.28
CA ILE A 501 2.04 -11.80 -2.95
C ILE A 501 0.84 -11.63 -2.05
N LYS A 502 0.91 -12.23 -0.85
CA LYS A 502 -0.07 -12.09 0.24
C LYS A 502 0.69 -11.89 1.55
N LYS A 503 0.55 -10.73 2.18
CA LYS A 503 1.18 -10.40 3.48
C LYS A 503 0.11 -10.34 4.55
N THR A 504 0.18 -11.22 5.54
CA THR A 504 -0.68 -11.16 6.73
C THR A 504 -0.37 -9.92 7.54
N ILE A 505 -1.41 -9.19 7.95
CA ILE A 505 -1.29 -8.01 8.83
C ILE A 505 -2.03 -8.19 10.16
N CYS A 506 -3.05 -9.07 10.19
CA CYS A 506 -3.71 -9.49 11.42
C CYS A 506 -4.05 -10.98 11.35
N PRO A 507 -3.20 -11.89 11.88
CA PRO A 507 -3.40 -13.33 11.75
C PRO A 507 -4.61 -13.86 12.55
N GLY A 508 -4.98 -13.20 13.64
CA GLY A 508 -6.12 -13.58 14.48
C GLY A 508 -7.48 -13.25 13.85
N TYR A 509 -8.54 -13.38 14.65
CA TYR A 509 -9.88 -12.95 14.24
C TYR A 509 -9.86 -11.48 13.82
N SER A 510 -10.31 -11.25 12.61
CA SER A 510 -10.27 -9.95 11.98
C SER A 510 -11.21 -9.91 10.79
N ALA A 511 -11.81 -8.75 10.57
CA ALA A 511 -12.91 -8.59 9.62
C ALA A 511 -12.66 -7.42 8.67
N TYR A 512 -13.40 -6.32 8.81
CA TYR A 512 -13.39 -5.28 7.80
C TYR A 512 -12.04 -4.57 7.77
N SER A 513 -11.66 -4.14 6.58
CA SER A 513 -10.46 -3.35 6.38
C SER A 513 -10.67 -2.31 5.30
N THR A 514 -9.96 -1.18 5.44
CA THR A 514 -9.95 -0.10 4.44
C THR A 514 -8.59 0.57 4.38
N MET A 515 -8.14 0.91 3.19
CA MET A 515 -6.78 1.40 2.93
C MET A 515 -6.76 2.79 2.32
N THR A 516 -5.65 3.50 2.45
CA THR A 516 -5.33 4.71 1.66
C THR A 516 -3.83 4.79 1.40
N VAL A 517 -3.42 5.59 0.41
CA VAL A 517 -2.00 5.82 0.08
C VAL A 517 -1.65 7.25 0.46
N LEU A 518 -0.62 7.40 1.30
CA LEU A 518 -0.14 8.70 1.76
C LEU A 518 0.77 9.36 0.72
N PRO A 519 1.03 10.69 0.82
CA PRO A 519 1.88 11.40 -0.13
C PRO A 519 3.33 10.88 -0.20
N ASP A 520 3.83 10.27 0.88
CA ASP A 520 5.15 9.65 0.93
C ASP A 520 5.19 8.22 0.35
N GLY A 521 4.05 7.74 -0.16
CA GLY A 521 3.92 6.43 -0.75
C GLY A 521 3.73 5.29 0.24
N THR A 522 3.67 5.57 1.55
CA THR A 522 3.30 4.54 2.53
C THR A 522 1.80 4.25 2.47
N ILE A 523 1.43 3.05 2.90
CA ILE A 523 0.05 2.57 2.90
C ILE A 523 -0.48 2.69 4.32
N GLY A 524 -1.57 3.43 4.50
CA GLY A 524 -2.35 3.43 5.73
C GLY A 524 -3.52 2.47 5.61
N ILE A 525 -3.82 1.72 6.66
CA ILE A 525 -4.96 0.80 6.73
C ILE A 525 -5.63 0.88 8.09
N VAL A 526 -6.95 0.76 8.14
CA VAL A 526 -7.69 0.49 9.38
C VAL A 526 -8.28 -0.92 9.28
N VAL A 527 -8.14 -1.71 10.35
CA VAL A 527 -8.62 -3.09 10.45
C VAL A 527 -9.48 -3.26 11.69
N GLU A 528 -10.56 -4.01 11.56
CA GLU A 528 -11.29 -4.60 12.68
C GLU A 528 -10.55 -5.84 13.20
N GLU A 529 -9.92 -5.73 14.37
CA GLU A 529 -9.32 -6.86 15.09
C GLU A 529 -10.28 -7.35 16.18
N GLY A 530 -10.66 -8.63 16.16
CA GLY A 530 -11.69 -9.20 17.02
C GLY A 530 -12.67 -10.08 16.23
N LYS A 531 -13.80 -10.44 16.83
CA LYS A 531 -14.76 -11.36 16.21
C LYS A 531 -16.21 -10.91 16.33
N TRP A 532 -16.99 -11.40 15.38
CA TRP A 532 -18.45 -11.43 15.42
C TRP A 532 -18.86 -12.87 15.20
N ASP A 533 -18.69 -13.70 16.22
CA ASP A 533 -19.22 -15.07 16.24
C ASP A 533 -19.15 -15.61 17.66
N LYS A 534 -20.32 -15.70 18.29
CA LYS A 534 -20.47 -16.26 19.64
C LYS A 534 -20.01 -17.71 19.76
N ASN A 535 -19.89 -18.44 18.64
CA ASN A 535 -19.44 -19.84 18.64
C ASN A 535 -17.91 -19.95 18.59
N LEU A 536 -17.20 -18.85 18.28
CA LEU A 536 -15.74 -18.78 18.35
C LEU A 536 -15.31 -18.35 19.75
N PRO A 537 -14.17 -18.85 20.27
CA PRO A 537 -13.65 -18.47 21.59
C PRO A 537 -13.29 -16.99 21.68
N GLY A 538 -13.48 -16.39 22.85
CA GLY A 538 -13.23 -14.97 23.13
C GLY A 538 -14.49 -14.10 23.20
N GLU A 539 -14.33 -12.82 23.51
CA GLU A 539 -15.43 -11.85 23.55
C GLU A 539 -15.83 -11.39 22.14
N ASP A 540 -17.11 -11.07 21.96
CA ASP A 540 -17.61 -10.47 20.72
C ASP A 540 -17.31 -8.97 20.69
N GLY A 541 -16.98 -8.46 19.51
CA GLY A 541 -16.62 -7.07 19.29
C GLY A 541 -15.29 -6.93 18.56
N PHE A 542 -15.03 -5.71 18.09
CA PHE A 542 -13.82 -5.38 17.36
C PHE A 542 -13.15 -4.15 17.98
N SER A 543 -11.83 -4.18 18.01
CA SER A 543 -10.99 -3.00 18.15
C SER A 543 -10.60 -2.52 16.76
N LEU A 544 -10.64 -1.21 16.53
CA LEU A 544 -10.24 -0.58 15.29
C LEU A 544 -8.78 -0.12 15.40
N TYR A 545 -7.89 -0.79 14.66
CA TYR A 545 -6.47 -0.44 14.61
C TYR A 545 -6.11 0.24 13.31
N PHE A 546 -5.45 1.39 13.40
CA PHE A 546 -4.69 1.96 12.29
C PHE A 546 -3.31 1.30 12.22
N MET A 547 -2.86 0.99 11.01
CA MET A 547 -1.50 0.55 10.72
C MET A 547 -0.94 1.31 9.52
N ARG A 548 0.38 1.54 9.51
CA ARG A 548 1.10 2.10 8.37
C ARG A 548 2.34 1.29 8.07
N PHE A 549 2.54 0.98 6.79
CA PHE A 549 3.69 0.21 6.31
C PHE A 549 4.07 0.59 4.88
N SER A 550 5.26 0.17 4.45
CA SER A 550 5.76 0.42 3.09
C SER A 550 5.46 -0.73 2.12
N LEU A 551 5.55 -0.46 0.82
CA LEU A 551 5.51 -1.53 -0.19
C LEU A 551 6.73 -2.47 -0.08
N ASP A 552 7.87 -1.96 0.39
CA ASP A 552 9.06 -2.79 0.67
C ASP A 552 8.72 -3.91 1.64
N TRP A 553 8.04 -3.56 2.72
CA TRP A 553 7.64 -4.52 3.74
C TRP A 553 6.59 -5.52 3.24
N ILE A 554 5.56 -5.05 2.52
CA ILE A 554 4.52 -5.94 1.95
C ILE A 554 5.14 -6.98 1.02
N THR A 555 6.15 -6.57 0.25
CA THR A 555 6.74 -7.37 -0.83
C THR A 555 8.07 -8.04 -0.45
N ASN A 556 8.43 -8.00 0.84
CA ASN A 556 9.70 -8.51 1.38
C ASN A 556 10.91 -8.05 0.54
N GLY A 557 10.97 -6.74 0.24
CA GLY A 557 12.09 -6.10 -0.45
C GLY A 557 12.08 -6.18 -1.96
N THR A 558 11.13 -6.90 -2.56
CA THR A 558 11.07 -7.06 -4.03
C THR A 558 10.50 -5.84 -4.76
N ASP A 559 9.81 -4.94 -4.05
CA ASP A 559 9.32 -3.68 -4.59
C ASP A 559 9.36 -2.55 -3.56
N ARG A 560 9.56 -1.31 -4.00
CA ARG A 560 9.66 -0.14 -3.13
C ARG A 560 8.89 1.02 -3.72
N TYR A 561 8.43 1.93 -2.87
CA TYR A 561 7.94 3.21 -3.35
C TYR A 561 9.09 3.98 -4.02
N ALA A 562 9.00 4.15 -5.34
CA ALA A 562 9.82 5.11 -6.07
C ALA A 562 8.92 6.19 -6.68
N LEU A 563 9.37 7.44 -6.55
CA LEU A 563 8.87 8.54 -7.37
C LEU A 563 9.21 8.30 -8.85
N PRO A 564 8.47 8.92 -9.77
CA PRO A 564 8.80 8.89 -11.20
C PRO A 564 10.26 9.26 -11.43
N ARG A 565 11.00 8.38 -12.13
CA ARG A 565 12.44 8.59 -12.36
C ARG A 565 12.70 9.64 -13.45
N TYR A 566 11.75 9.80 -14.37
CA TYR A 566 11.88 10.61 -15.58
C TYR A 566 10.68 11.56 -15.77
N SER A 567 10.77 12.46 -16.74
CA SER A 567 9.71 13.43 -17.04
C SER A 567 8.42 12.77 -17.52
N THR A 568 7.28 13.45 -17.38
CA THR A 568 6.01 13.01 -17.96
C THR A 568 6.13 12.68 -19.45
N TYR A 569 6.89 13.50 -20.20
CA TYR A 569 7.13 13.30 -21.62
C TYR A 569 7.91 12.02 -21.92
N TYR A 570 8.86 11.63 -21.05
CA TYR A 570 9.55 10.36 -21.19
C TYR A 570 8.58 9.18 -21.20
N TYR A 571 7.68 9.10 -20.20
CA TYR A 571 6.75 7.99 -20.09
C TYR A 571 5.71 7.98 -21.22
N GLN A 572 5.28 9.16 -21.71
CA GLN A 572 4.43 9.27 -22.90
C GLN A 572 5.10 8.69 -24.14
N ARG A 573 6.39 8.98 -24.36
CA ARG A 573 7.14 8.48 -25.53
C ARG A 573 7.50 7.01 -25.38
N ALA A 574 7.89 6.57 -24.19
CA ALA A 574 8.22 5.17 -23.92
C ALA A 574 7.01 4.26 -24.17
N SER A 575 5.83 4.59 -23.65
CA SER A 575 4.61 3.78 -23.85
C SER A 575 4.18 3.71 -25.33
N LEU A 576 4.37 4.80 -26.08
CA LEU A 576 4.17 4.78 -27.53
C LEU A 576 5.18 3.85 -28.22
N PHE A 577 6.43 3.84 -27.78
CA PHE A 577 7.46 2.97 -28.37
C PHE A 577 7.25 1.49 -28.06
N ASP A 578 6.65 1.14 -26.92
CA ASP A 578 6.33 -0.24 -26.55
C ASP A 578 5.35 -0.89 -27.55
N ILE A 579 4.45 -0.10 -28.16
CA ILE A 579 3.49 -0.61 -29.15
C ILE A 579 3.95 -0.45 -30.60
N LEU A 580 5.05 0.26 -30.85
CA LEU A 580 5.57 0.50 -32.20
C LEU A 580 6.69 -0.51 -32.52
N PRO A 581 6.41 -1.58 -33.28
CA PRO A 581 7.34 -2.68 -33.45
C PRO A 581 8.65 -2.25 -34.13
N ILE A 582 9.73 -2.91 -33.71
CA ILE A 582 11.02 -2.92 -34.38
C ILE A 582 11.22 -4.29 -35.02
N THR A 583 11.74 -4.31 -36.24
CA THR A 583 12.08 -5.50 -37.01
C THR A 583 13.56 -5.51 -37.35
N SER A 584 14.05 -6.65 -37.83
CA SER A 584 15.45 -6.80 -38.23
C SER A 584 15.84 -5.98 -39.47
N LYS A 585 14.89 -5.38 -40.17
CA LYS A 585 15.14 -4.48 -41.31
C LYS A 585 15.29 -3.02 -40.88
N ASP A 586 14.91 -2.68 -39.66
CA ASP A 586 14.84 -1.30 -39.20
C ASP A 586 16.23 -0.77 -38.80
N ILE A 587 16.37 0.55 -38.89
CA ILE A 587 17.51 1.35 -38.46
C ILE A 587 17.02 2.27 -37.35
N VAL A 588 17.58 2.16 -36.15
CA VAL A 588 17.09 2.90 -34.99
C VAL A 588 18.01 4.07 -34.66
N PHE A 589 17.42 5.26 -34.58
CA PHE A 589 18.07 6.46 -34.04
C PHE A 589 17.71 6.59 -32.56
N LEU A 590 18.65 6.31 -31.68
CA LEU A 590 18.44 6.20 -30.23
C LEU A 590 19.15 7.34 -29.50
N GLY A 591 18.41 8.08 -28.68
CA GLY A 591 18.99 9.18 -27.90
C GLY A 591 17.97 10.05 -27.19
N ASN A 592 18.32 11.33 -27.04
CA ASN A 592 17.57 12.30 -26.25
C ASN A 592 16.79 13.31 -27.13
N SER A 593 16.59 14.55 -26.65
CA SER A 593 15.90 15.64 -27.37
C SER A 593 16.51 15.95 -28.73
N ILE A 594 17.84 15.88 -28.85
CA ILE A 594 18.57 16.15 -30.09
C ILE A 594 18.22 15.08 -31.14
N THR A 595 18.15 13.81 -30.74
CA THR A 595 17.68 12.73 -31.62
C THR A 595 16.19 12.84 -31.88
N ASN A 596 15.40 13.20 -30.86
CA ASN A 596 13.94 13.35 -30.94
C ASN A 596 13.54 14.44 -31.94
N GLY A 597 14.27 15.55 -32.01
CA GLY A 597 13.88 16.74 -32.76
C GLY A 597 13.97 16.62 -34.28
N CYS A 598 14.50 15.52 -34.83
CA CYS A 598 14.65 15.34 -36.26
C CYS A 598 13.69 14.29 -36.83
N GLU A 599 13.09 14.59 -37.98
CA GLU A 599 12.33 13.65 -38.80
C GLU A 599 13.26 12.79 -39.66
N TRP A 600 14.02 11.90 -39.00
CA TRP A 600 15.12 11.14 -39.64
C TRP A 600 14.69 10.34 -40.88
N HIS A 601 13.49 9.76 -40.87
CA HIS A 601 13.00 8.94 -41.98
C HIS A 601 12.72 9.78 -43.25
N GLU A 602 12.21 11.00 -43.08
CA GLU A 602 12.00 11.96 -44.18
C GLU A 602 13.32 12.55 -44.63
N LEU A 603 14.15 12.98 -43.67
CA LEU A 603 15.42 13.64 -43.95
C LEU A 603 16.40 12.73 -44.72
N LEU A 604 16.44 11.43 -44.38
CA LEU A 604 17.25 10.41 -45.06
C LEU A 604 16.48 9.66 -46.17
N LYS A 605 15.21 9.97 -46.39
CA LYS A 605 14.33 9.30 -47.37
C LYS A 605 14.33 7.77 -47.24
N ASN A 606 14.31 7.26 -46.02
CA ASN A 606 14.39 5.83 -45.73
C ASN A 606 13.30 5.41 -44.72
N LYS A 607 12.31 4.65 -45.22
CA LYS A 607 11.14 4.17 -44.45
C LYS A 607 11.48 3.19 -43.31
N ASN A 608 12.66 2.57 -43.36
CA ASN A 608 13.11 1.62 -42.33
C ASN A 608 13.72 2.36 -41.11
N ILE A 609 13.84 3.68 -41.16
CA ILE A 609 14.36 4.46 -40.04
C ILE A 609 13.27 4.66 -38.99
N LYS A 610 13.62 4.39 -37.73
CA LYS A 610 12.77 4.59 -36.56
C LYS A 610 13.45 5.55 -35.59
N ASN A 611 12.83 6.71 -35.38
CA ASN A 611 13.26 7.64 -34.34
C ASN A 611 12.83 7.07 -32.96
N ARG A 612 13.79 6.87 -32.08
CA ARG A 612 13.64 6.45 -30.67
C ARG A 612 14.33 7.44 -29.74
N GLY A 613 14.40 8.71 -30.14
CA GLY A 613 14.77 9.84 -29.29
C GLY A 613 13.65 10.26 -28.35
N ILE A 614 14.01 10.64 -27.12
CA ILE A 614 13.08 11.18 -26.11
C ILE A 614 13.66 12.46 -25.50
N SER A 615 12.90 13.55 -25.52
CA SER A 615 13.34 14.80 -24.90
C SER A 615 13.62 14.67 -23.40
N GLY A 616 14.77 15.18 -22.95
CA GLY A 616 15.23 15.08 -21.56
C GLY A 616 15.77 13.71 -21.12
N ASP A 617 15.83 12.72 -22.03
CA ASP A 617 16.27 11.36 -21.70
C ASP A 617 17.76 11.32 -21.31
N VAL A 618 18.07 10.53 -20.28
CA VAL A 618 19.42 10.29 -19.73
C VAL A 618 19.85 8.87 -20.06
N ILE A 619 21.13 8.52 -19.86
CA ILE A 619 21.63 7.19 -20.22
C ILE A 619 20.82 6.07 -19.54
N ASN A 620 20.44 6.26 -18.28
CA ASN A 620 19.62 5.30 -17.53
C ASN A 620 18.21 5.13 -18.12
N GLY A 621 17.58 6.21 -18.58
CA GLY A 621 16.26 6.14 -19.22
C GLY A 621 16.32 5.40 -20.55
N ILE A 622 17.36 5.64 -21.36
CA ILE A 622 17.62 4.86 -22.57
C ILE A 622 17.78 3.37 -22.23
N ASN A 623 18.54 3.04 -21.19
CA ASN A 623 18.76 1.66 -20.76
C ASN A 623 17.48 0.97 -20.24
N ASP A 624 16.60 1.70 -19.57
CA ASP A 624 15.33 1.17 -19.04
C ASP A 624 14.34 0.76 -20.15
N ARG A 625 14.42 1.38 -21.34
CA ARG A 625 13.54 1.08 -22.50
C ARG A 625 14.22 0.34 -23.65
N ILE A 626 15.48 -0.08 -23.49
CA ILE A 626 16.26 -0.65 -24.60
C ILE A 626 15.79 -2.06 -24.99
N ASP A 627 15.21 -2.81 -24.05
CA ASP A 627 14.91 -4.23 -24.27
C ASP A 627 13.80 -4.45 -25.32
N GLU A 628 12.78 -3.58 -25.36
CA GLU A 628 11.76 -3.62 -26.42
C GLU A 628 12.32 -3.29 -27.81
N ILE A 629 13.35 -2.44 -27.88
CA ILE A 629 14.06 -2.16 -29.14
C ILE A 629 14.88 -3.39 -29.58
N LEU A 630 15.62 -4.00 -28.65
CA LEU A 630 16.54 -5.12 -28.95
C LEU A 630 15.81 -6.42 -29.27
N LYS A 631 14.58 -6.60 -28.77
CA LYS A 631 13.68 -7.71 -29.14
C LYS A 631 13.47 -7.80 -30.66
N GLY A 632 13.38 -6.64 -31.32
CA GLY A 632 13.24 -6.54 -32.77
C GLY A 632 14.53 -6.84 -33.57
N LYS A 633 15.69 -6.91 -32.89
CA LYS A 633 17.01 -7.15 -33.48
C LYS A 633 17.31 -6.27 -34.69
N PRO A 634 17.26 -4.92 -34.54
CA PRO A 634 17.39 -3.99 -35.66
C PRO A 634 18.70 -4.21 -36.42
N SER A 635 18.71 -3.82 -37.70
CA SER A 635 19.91 -3.91 -38.54
C SER A 635 21.02 -3.00 -38.02
N LYS A 636 20.66 -1.77 -37.62
CA LYS A 636 21.58 -0.72 -37.17
C LYS A 636 20.99 0.08 -36.01
N ILE A 637 21.85 0.54 -35.11
CA ILE A 637 21.52 1.52 -34.06
C ILE A 637 22.51 2.68 -34.14
N PHE A 638 22.02 3.91 -34.21
CA PHE A 638 22.78 5.14 -34.04
C PHE A 638 22.51 5.69 -32.64
N LEU A 639 23.50 5.62 -31.75
CA LEU A 639 23.36 6.01 -30.34
C LEU A 639 24.06 7.34 -30.05
N MET A 640 23.31 8.31 -29.54
CA MET A 640 23.84 9.54 -28.93
C MET A 640 23.21 9.73 -27.54
N ALA A 641 24.01 9.72 -26.48
CA ALA A 641 23.56 9.83 -25.10
C ALA A 641 24.60 10.52 -24.22
N GLY A 642 24.15 11.20 -23.15
CA GLY A 642 25.03 11.79 -22.13
C GLY A 642 24.85 13.29 -21.87
N ILE A 643 24.31 14.08 -22.81
CA ILE A 643 24.20 15.54 -22.63
C ILE A 643 23.26 15.94 -21.46
N ASN A 644 22.21 15.15 -21.20
CA ASN A 644 21.32 15.41 -20.07
C ASN A 644 21.91 14.92 -18.74
N ASP A 645 22.79 13.92 -18.77
CA ASP A 645 23.51 13.45 -17.59
C ASP A 645 24.51 14.52 -17.10
N ILE A 646 25.11 15.27 -18.05
CA ILE A 646 25.92 16.47 -17.74
C ILE A 646 25.10 17.48 -16.94
N SER A 647 23.86 17.77 -17.36
CA SER A 647 23.00 18.73 -16.67
C SER A 647 22.52 18.25 -15.30
N LYS A 648 22.70 16.96 -14.98
CA LYS A 648 22.41 16.37 -13.67
C LYS A 648 23.64 16.31 -12.76
N GLY A 649 24.79 16.80 -13.20
CA GLY A 649 26.01 16.83 -12.38
C GLY A 649 26.79 15.53 -12.33
N HIS A 650 26.50 14.57 -13.22
CA HIS A 650 27.30 13.35 -13.30
C HIS A 650 28.72 13.66 -13.80
N SER A 651 29.69 12.96 -13.20
CA SER A 651 31.09 13.03 -13.63
C SER A 651 31.30 12.38 -14.99
N ILE A 652 32.41 12.74 -15.65
CA ILE A 652 32.83 12.13 -16.93
C ILE A 652 32.87 10.59 -16.81
N ALA A 653 33.44 10.07 -15.71
CA ALA A 653 33.58 8.63 -15.48
C ALA A 653 32.23 7.91 -15.31
N GLU A 654 31.27 8.53 -14.63
CA GLU A 654 29.91 7.96 -14.51
C GLU A 654 29.21 7.92 -15.87
N ILE A 655 29.27 9.02 -16.64
CA ILE A 655 28.66 9.13 -17.96
C ILE A 655 29.24 8.08 -18.91
N THR A 656 30.56 8.04 -19.04
CA THR A 656 31.24 7.14 -19.98
C THR A 656 31.11 5.68 -19.54
N GLY A 657 31.21 5.41 -18.24
CA GLY A 657 30.99 4.07 -17.68
C GLY A 657 29.57 3.55 -17.91
N ASN A 658 28.54 4.41 -17.81
CA ASN A 658 27.17 4.02 -18.10
C ASN A 658 26.91 3.80 -19.60
N ILE A 659 27.54 4.60 -20.46
CA ILE A 659 27.47 4.38 -21.92
C ILE A 659 28.14 3.06 -22.31
N ASP A 660 29.31 2.75 -21.75
CA ASP A 660 30.00 1.47 -22.02
C ASP A 660 29.17 0.26 -21.57
N LYS A 661 28.51 0.35 -20.40
CA LYS A 661 27.55 -0.68 -19.95
C LYS A 661 26.40 -0.86 -20.94
N LEU A 662 25.79 0.24 -21.42
CA LEU A 662 24.71 0.21 -22.38
C LEU A 662 25.16 -0.40 -23.72
N VAL A 663 26.33 0.00 -24.22
CA VAL A 663 26.97 -0.57 -25.41
C VAL A 663 27.16 -2.09 -25.26
N LYS A 664 27.73 -2.54 -24.14
CA LYS A 664 27.95 -3.96 -23.85
C LYS A 664 26.63 -4.74 -23.78
N LYS A 665 25.57 -4.15 -23.20
CA LYS A 665 24.22 -4.75 -23.17
C LYS A 665 23.68 -4.94 -24.58
N ILE A 666 23.72 -3.91 -25.44
CA ILE A 666 23.25 -3.98 -26.84
C ILE A 666 23.97 -5.09 -27.60
N LYS A 667 25.30 -5.12 -27.54
CA LYS A 667 26.10 -6.14 -28.22
C LYS A 667 25.82 -7.56 -27.73
N LYS A 668 25.57 -7.73 -26.43
CA LYS A 668 25.26 -9.03 -25.84
C LYS A 668 23.90 -9.55 -26.28
N VAL A 669 22.86 -8.71 -26.26
CA VAL A 669 21.48 -9.10 -26.54
C VAL A 669 21.20 -9.18 -28.04
N SER A 670 21.79 -8.29 -28.84
CA SER A 670 21.60 -8.23 -30.29
C SER A 670 22.94 -8.17 -31.05
N PRO A 671 23.73 -9.27 -31.06
CA PRO A 671 25.10 -9.27 -31.57
C PRO A 671 25.24 -9.01 -33.08
N LYS A 672 24.15 -9.13 -33.85
CA LYS A 672 24.12 -8.84 -35.29
C LYS A 672 23.78 -7.37 -35.61
N THR A 673 23.33 -6.60 -34.63
CA THR A 673 23.01 -5.19 -34.82
C THR A 673 24.30 -4.39 -34.93
N LYS A 674 24.48 -3.67 -36.04
CA LYS A 674 25.59 -2.73 -36.19
C LYS A 674 25.34 -1.51 -35.31
N LEU A 675 26.22 -1.25 -34.35
CA LEU A 675 26.09 -0.13 -33.42
C LEU A 675 27.07 0.99 -33.78
N TYR A 676 26.53 2.18 -34.02
CA TYR A 676 27.25 3.42 -34.28
C TYR A 676 27.18 4.31 -33.04
N LEU A 677 28.34 4.57 -32.42
CA LEU A 677 28.44 5.45 -31.26
C LEU A 677 28.77 6.87 -31.74
N GLN A 678 27.87 7.81 -31.50
CA GLN A 678 28.04 9.19 -31.94
C GLN A 678 28.62 10.04 -30.80
N SER A 679 29.50 10.98 -31.16
CA SER A 679 29.96 12.02 -30.25
C SER A 679 28.78 12.84 -29.71
N LEU A 680 28.88 13.38 -28.49
CA LEU A 680 28.05 14.48 -28.04
C LEU A 680 28.28 15.72 -28.92
N LEU A 681 27.22 16.51 -29.15
CA LEU A 681 27.33 17.80 -29.82
C LEU A 681 28.03 18.83 -28.92
N PRO A 682 28.75 19.82 -29.47
CA PRO A 682 29.16 20.98 -28.69
C PRO A 682 27.94 21.71 -28.15
N VAL A 683 28.08 22.49 -27.08
CA VAL A 683 27.02 23.35 -26.54
C VAL A 683 27.53 24.79 -26.41
N ASN A 684 26.63 25.76 -26.29
CA ASN A 684 27.00 27.19 -26.25
C ASN A 684 26.09 27.98 -25.27
N ASP A 685 26.71 28.61 -24.29
CA ASP A 685 26.07 29.43 -23.25
C ASP A 685 25.59 30.82 -23.74
N TYR A 686 25.93 31.21 -24.97
CA TYR A 686 25.62 32.53 -25.56
C TYR A 686 24.14 32.95 -25.43
N PHE A 687 23.21 31.99 -25.50
CA PHE A 687 21.77 32.26 -25.51
C PHE A 687 21.14 32.39 -24.12
N GLY A 688 21.88 32.09 -23.04
CA GLY A 688 21.33 32.11 -21.67
C GLY A 688 20.19 31.09 -21.45
N LYS A 689 20.17 30.00 -22.23
CA LYS A 689 19.19 28.91 -22.12
C LYS A 689 19.87 27.60 -21.78
N PHE A 690 19.13 26.69 -21.14
CA PHE A 690 19.61 25.38 -20.71
C PHE A 690 20.95 25.48 -19.96
N GLU A 691 21.04 26.41 -19.02
CA GLU A 691 22.31 26.78 -18.36
C GLU A 691 23.04 25.57 -17.76
N GLU A 692 22.30 24.63 -17.15
CA GLU A 692 22.86 23.39 -16.60
C GLU A 692 23.55 22.51 -17.66
N HIS A 693 23.22 22.66 -18.93
CA HIS A 693 23.89 22.02 -20.06
C HIS A 693 24.99 22.94 -20.61
N THR A 694 24.60 24.14 -21.02
CA THR A 694 25.40 25.01 -21.90
C THR A 694 26.59 25.67 -21.18
N SER A 695 26.47 25.95 -19.88
CA SER A 695 27.59 26.45 -19.06
C SER A 695 28.71 25.43 -18.88
N ARG A 696 28.44 24.15 -19.14
CA ARG A 696 29.37 23.02 -18.93
C ARG A 696 30.03 22.55 -20.23
N TRP A 697 30.07 23.40 -21.26
CA TRP A 697 30.57 23.05 -22.60
C TRP A 697 31.97 22.42 -22.61
N GLN A 698 32.86 22.79 -21.67
CA GLN A 698 34.24 22.29 -21.59
C GLN A 698 34.32 20.78 -21.38
N ILE A 699 33.31 20.17 -20.74
CA ILE A 699 33.36 18.74 -20.40
C ILE A 699 32.96 17.83 -21.57
N VAL A 700 32.38 18.40 -22.63
CA VAL A 700 31.92 17.66 -23.82
C VAL A 700 33.10 17.00 -24.56
N VAL A 701 34.22 17.72 -24.72
CA VAL A 701 35.41 17.20 -25.42
C VAL A 701 36.04 16.02 -24.68
N PRO A 702 36.34 16.11 -23.36
CA PRO A 702 36.79 14.94 -22.59
C PRO A 702 35.87 13.73 -22.68
N ILE A 703 34.54 13.92 -22.62
CA ILE A 703 33.59 12.81 -22.80
C ILE A 703 33.73 12.20 -24.19
N ASN A 704 33.80 13.03 -25.24
CA ASN A 704 33.94 12.54 -26.62
C ASN A 704 35.24 11.75 -26.85
N GLU A 705 36.34 12.11 -26.19
CA GLU A 705 37.59 11.33 -26.24
C GLU A 705 37.44 9.96 -25.56
N GLU A 706 36.73 9.88 -24.43
CA GLU A 706 36.41 8.59 -23.80
C GLU A 706 35.44 7.75 -24.65
N LEU A 707 34.47 8.37 -25.33
CA LEU A 707 33.57 7.67 -26.26
C LEU A 707 34.34 7.06 -27.44
N LYS A 708 35.39 7.73 -27.95
CA LYS A 708 36.29 7.16 -28.97
C LYS A 708 37.00 5.91 -28.46
N LYS A 709 37.48 5.92 -27.20
CA LYS A 709 38.10 4.75 -26.56
C LYS A 709 37.11 3.60 -26.40
N ILE A 710 35.90 3.89 -25.89
CA ILE A 710 34.82 2.89 -25.75
C ILE A 710 34.49 2.25 -27.10
N ALA A 711 34.36 3.05 -28.16
CA ALA A 711 34.11 2.53 -29.51
C ALA A 711 35.24 1.61 -29.97
N LYS A 712 36.51 2.02 -29.79
CA LYS A 712 37.69 1.22 -30.14
C LYS A 712 37.73 -0.12 -29.39
N GLU A 713 37.58 -0.08 -28.06
CA GLU A 713 37.59 -1.28 -27.19
C GLU A 713 36.44 -2.24 -27.53
N ASN A 714 35.27 -1.69 -27.84
CA ASN A 714 34.10 -2.47 -28.23
C ASN A 714 34.03 -2.76 -29.74
N LYS A 715 35.04 -2.43 -30.55
CA LYS A 715 35.06 -2.66 -32.01
C LYS A 715 33.83 -2.08 -32.73
N LEU A 716 33.46 -0.85 -32.40
CA LEU A 716 32.35 -0.10 -32.97
C LEU A 716 32.84 1.03 -33.87
N THR A 717 31.98 1.48 -34.77
CA THR A 717 32.21 2.71 -35.52
C THR A 717 31.88 3.92 -34.64
N TYR A 718 32.87 4.76 -34.36
CA TYR A 718 32.67 6.08 -33.77
C TYR A 718 32.34 7.09 -34.88
N VAL A 719 31.30 7.88 -34.69
CA VAL A 719 30.90 8.93 -35.63
C VAL A 719 31.10 10.29 -34.96
N ASP A 720 32.04 11.07 -35.48
CA ASP A 720 32.36 12.41 -34.98
C ASP A 720 31.40 13.46 -35.56
N VAL A 721 30.29 13.66 -34.85
CA VAL A 721 29.29 14.69 -35.16
C VAL A 721 29.70 16.05 -34.55
N TYR A 722 30.50 16.04 -33.49
CA TYR A 722 30.94 17.22 -32.74
C TYR A 722 31.67 18.21 -33.66
N SER A 723 32.62 17.70 -34.46
CA SER A 723 33.47 18.50 -35.34
C SER A 723 32.70 19.25 -36.44
N LEU A 724 31.46 18.83 -36.78
CA LEU A 724 30.62 19.55 -37.74
C LEU A 724 30.14 20.91 -37.22
N PHE A 725 29.99 21.04 -35.90
CA PHE A 725 29.27 22.16 -35.28
C PHE A 725 30.12 22.98 -34.31
N ALA A 726 31.31 22.50 -33.96
CA ALA A 726 32.21 23.21 -33.05
C ALA A 726 32.87 24.41 -33.75
N ASN A 727 32.93 25.54 -33.06
CA ASN A 727 33.74 26.69 -33.47
C ASN A 727 35.18 26.56 -32.95
N SER A 728 36.04 27.54 -33.24
CA SER A 728 37.44 27.58 -32.81
C SER A 728 37.65 27.53 -31.29
N SER A 729 36.61 27.85 -30.51
CA SER A 729 36.63 27.79 -29.04
C SER A 729 36.06 26.48 -28.48
N GLY A 730 35.65 25.54 -29.33
CA GLY A 730 35.02 24.28 -28.92
C GLY A 730 33.54 24.40 -28.51
N LYS A 731 32.92 25.56 -28.71
CA LYS A 731 31.48 25.80 -28.47
C LYS A 731 30.68 25.57 -29.75
N MET A 732 29.36 25.35 -29.62
CA MET A 732 28.51 25.20 -30.80
C MET A 732 28.48 26.52 -31.58
N ASN A 733 28.68 26.48 -32.89
CA ASN A 733 28.55 27.68 -33.72
C ASN A 733 27.09 28.18 -33.68
N ILE A 734 26.94 29.47 -33.33
CA ILE A 734 25.64 30.11 -33.10
C ILE A 734 24.73 30.09 -34.34
N GLN A 735 25.26 29.90 -35.55
CA GLN A 735 24.44 29.78 -36.76
C GLN A 735 23.66 28.46 -36.84
N TYR A 736 24.04 27.46 -36.04
CA TYR A 736 23.45 26.11 -36.07
C TYR A 736 22.42 25.87 -34.95
N THR A 737 22.21 26.85 -34.07
CA THR A 737 21.32 26.72 -32.91
C THR A 737 20.66 28.05 -32.58
N ASN A 738 19.51 28.00 -31.91
CA ASN A 738 18.80 29.17 -31.38
C ASN A 738 18.66 29.16 -29.85
N ASP A 739 19.27 28.18 -29.18
CA ASP A 739 19.23 28.02 -27.73
C ASP A 739 20.54 27.50 -27.12
N GLY A 740 21.55 27.20 -27.95
CA GLY A 740 22.85 26.72 -27.50
C GLY A 740 22.97 25.22 -27.29
N LEU A 741 21.87 24.47 -27.46
CA LEU A 741 21.79 23.03 -27.18
C LEU A 741 21.23 22.23 -28.36
N HIS A 742 20.15 22.71 -28.97
CA HIS A 742 19.43 22.03 -30.05
C HIS A 742 19.80 22.61 -31.42
N LEU A 743 19.80 21.73 -32.44
CA LEU A 743 20.15 22.10 -33.81
C LEU A 743 18.98 22.72 -34.58
N LEU A 744 19.31 23.62 -35.49
CA LEU A 744 18.40 24.12 -36.53
C LEU A 744 18.38 23.17 -37.75
N GLY A 745 17.35 23.30 -38.60
CA GLY A 745 17.15 22.47 -39.79
C GLY A 745 18.38 22.32 -40.71
N PRO A 746 19.08 23.40 -41.09
CA PRO A 746 20.30 23.30 -41.91
C PRO A 746 21.41 22.47 -41.23
N ALA A 747 21.53 22.53 -39.91
CA ALA A 747 22.51 21.74 -39.17
C ALA A 747 22.14 20.25 -39.16
N TYR A 748 20.85 19.89 -39.05
CA TYR A 748 20.41 18.51 -39.24
C TYR A 748 20.71 17.98 -40.66
N ALA A 749 20.64 18.81 -41.70
CA ALA A 749 21.04 18.40 -43.05
C ALA A 749 22.55 18.08 -43.15
N MET A 750 23.40 18.83 -42.45
CA MET A 750 24.84 18.52 -42.36
C MET A 750 25.07 17.21 -41.61
N TRP A 751 24.37 16.99 -40.50
CA TRP A 751 24.46 15.72 -39.76
C TRP A 751 23.99 14.54 -40.62
N ARG A 752 22.89 14.69 -41.37
CA ARG A 752 22.42 13.71 -42.37
C ARG A 752 23.54 13.33 -43.33
N ASP A 753 24.22 14.31 -43.93
CA ASP A 753 25.25 14.05 -44.95
C ASP A 753 26.44 13.28 -44.37
N LEU A 754 26.82 13.55 -43.12
CA LEU A 754 27.84 12.77 -42.40
C LEU A 754 27.42 11.31 -42.18
N ILE A 755 26.16 11.07 -41.79
CA ILE A 755 25.72 9.71 -41.40
C ILE A 755 25.19 8.87 -42.55
N LYS A 756 24.82 9.50 -43.68
CA LYS A 756 24.20 8.83 -44.83
C LYS A 756 24.97 7.59 -45.31
N PRO A 757 26.32 7.60 -45.45
CA PRO A 757 27.06 6.40 -45.84
C PRO A 757 26.87 5.22 -44.87
N TYR A 758 26.78 5.48 -43.56
CA TYR A 758 26.54 4.45 -42.55
C TYR A 758 25.10 3.93 -42.57
N VAL A 759 24.14 4.74 -43.03
CA VAL A 759 22.75 4.34 -43.19
C VAL A 759 22.59 3.44 -44.41
N GLU A 760 23.31 3.72 -45.50
CA GLU A 760 23.17 3.04 -46.80
C GLU A 760 24.02 1.76 -46.96
N GLU A 761 24.98 1.51 -46.06
CA GLU A 761 25.87 0.31 -46.11
C GLU A 761 25.24 -1.06 -45.84
#